data_AF-A0A7R9ZGA9-F1
#
_entry.id   AF-A0A7R9ZGA9-F1
#
_cell.length_a   1.000
_cell.length_b   1.000
_cell.length_c   1.000
_cell.angle_alpha   90.00
_cell.angle_beta   90.00
_cell.angle_gamma   90.00
#
_symmetry.space_group_name_H-M   'P 1'
#
loop_
_entity.id
_entity.type
_entity.pdbx_description
1 polymer ?
#
loop_
_entity_poly.entity_id
_entity_poly.type
_entity_poly.pdbx_seq_one_letter_code
_entity_poly.pdbx_strand_id
1 'polypeptide(L)'
;MIDSGRDDGEPESPSGAIPGGRQERHVTWSSNIGDVNLSTAGADGDEEDIASSPEGFREMMALLPSLRAIVEERWAAEEEMARQQQETCSPRSVSGLSEQGEEGGAAATATAASAATASVAPVAPSPPHGSRRCIYKSTVEMSTMQHVSKGLSATTRRYSDESSSCSSDSGDDTAALQGDAPTAEKQEYVQLSRDVYSLMYYSVPLSVTFFFSLGTFLFQIFILILIMLDIVDVESDNPVNIPAGVSTVVRIAQFVAILIAVATQDDLITAINELHMGYYREGLPGDGNGGARWQWLMSIVARFGQGGLCLSVTFMLVVQSVEVVQLFLDFLAVTFVSTLDDCMFSLAREGYFAHRLRMEARKMSKVRVPKKAIKSSLFRPCLFLLLSALMLMGWGFVMNEQFSGRYLSCTSISVQFGDDFLFNLGFFSGVYEISHFDRFHRPVYLEKKVSLGNGQEGKGMFAYCDSLGTWTFSFPQSQDQVADPCYWHAISSDTEVYDIMNLALSDWYVFDSDMKKPVPFQHFAMDCADCIRDVERGSCSSVGECIDNQCVCNDGRMGINCEYHKPCDRIHVNTEFGGFPGPIQWSERYDILHHCNTTEVVEVYHRPVYVSIDKNEVPLQVIVYTGRRWIVSEVNNLPPMPSTENYPVHHDVRRCLLAEFLTNFFHANWVDVRPEFMSSPTDVGTPTNAATPVSLDLLWFRTQTHNKNIDLYSPALTQLLCSICDEERNPCNNDGVCSKSSGKCICKAGFFGALCQIKNFALCRSIAVQLEDGMGLSLEGLSGVYHLLDNVTISGRVVYIDQQRRGAVFAYCEEEMAWTFTVLSDQKGNEGWVGDINPDTFDPCENSTAISPTTESYDISTVYSNWLVRRSRNASEFVPVNYFLLWCNDCNQNENPCTGAGTCGSDGNCLCESNRYG
;
A
#
# COMPACT_ATOMS: atom_id res chain seq x y z
N MET A 1 38.44 19.79 -22.74
CA MET A 1 39.71 20.45 -22.34
C MET A 1 40.20 19.70 -21.11
N ILE A 2 41.46 19.23 -21.10
CA ILE A 2 42.18 18.66 -19.93
C ILE A 2 41.49 17.40 -19.34
N ASP A 3 41.91 16.14 -19.54
CA ASP A 3 43.20 15.47 -19.83
C ASP A 3 44.17 15.29 -18.63
N SER A 4 44.88 14.16 -18.62
CA SER A 4 45.60 13.48 -17.52
C SER A 4 44.72 12.86 -16.41
N GLY A 5 45.09 11.73 -15.79
CA GLY A 5 46.33 10.96 -15.89
C GLY A 5 46.11 9.44 -15.75
N ARG A 6 47.15 8.68 -16.13
CA ARG A 6 47.23 7.22 -16.20
C ARG A 6 48.27 6.76 -15.18
N ASP A 7 47.94 5.80 -14.34
CA ASP A 7 48.93 5.03 -13.57
C ASP A 7 48.56 3.54 -13.60
N ASP A 8 49.54 2.72 -13.95
CA ASP A 8 49.44 1.27 -14.05
C ASP A 8 49.89 0.64 -12.71
N GLY A 9 49.21 -0.41 -12.23
CA GLY A 9 49.50 -1.00 -10.91
C GLY A 9 48.83 -2.35 -10.64
N GLU A 10 49.31 -3.41 -11.29
CA GLU A 10 49.04 -4.79 -10.87
C GLU A 10 49.73 -5.09 -9.52
N PRO A 11 49.17 -6.03 -8.73
CA PRO A 11 49.97 -7.24 -8.51
C PRO A 11 49.18 -8.55 -8.64
N GLU A 12 49.89 -9.58 -9.11
CA GLU A 12 49.40 -10.95 -9.27
C GLU A 12 49.16 -11.68 -7.93
N SER A 13 48.31 -12.72 -7.99
CA SER A 13 48.36 -14.02 -7.26
C SER A 13 47.04 -14.44 -6.57
N PRO A 14 46.84 -15.73 -6.26
CA PRO A 14 46.87 -16.83 -7.22
C PRO A 14 45.58 -17.68 -7.18
N SER A 15 45.17 -18.23 -8.33
CA SER A 15 43.98 -19.07 -8.45
C SER A 15 44.19 -20.50 -7.90
N GLY A 16 43.52 -20.82 -6.79
CA GLY A 16 43.41 -22.19 -6.28
C GLY A 16 42.20 -22.91 -6.87
N ALA A 17 42.42 -24.02 -7.59
CA ALA A 17 41.36 -24.87 -8.15
C ALA A 17 41.15 -26.14 -7.31
N ILE A 18 39.90 -26.43 -6.93
CA ILE A 18 39.47 -27.73 -6.38
C ILE A 18 38.14 -28.15 -7.05
N PRO A 19 37.99 -29.40 -7.53
CA PRO A 19 36.79 -29.87 -8.24
C PRO A 19 35.77 -30.56 -7.30
N GLY A 20 34.49 -30.58 -7.69
CA GLY A 20 33.44 -31.23 -6.87
C GLY A 20 32.17 -31.62 -7.64
N GLY A 21 32.04 -32.91 -7.96
CA GLY A 21 30.95 -33.60 -8.64
C GLY A 21 29.51 -33.06 -8.54
N ARG A 22 28.89 -32.85 -9.71
CA ARG A 22 27.44 -32.73 -9.87
C ARG A 22 26.81 -34.13 -9.86
N GLN A 23 26.06 -34.47 -8.81
CA GLN A 23 25.34 -35.74 -8.74
C GLN A 23 23.86 -35.51 -9.10
N GLU A 24 23.45 -35.97 -10.28
CA GLU A 24 22.04 -35.98 -10.67
C GLU A 24 21.28 -37.00 -9.81
N ARG A 25 20.12 -36.62 -9.27
CA ARG A 25 19.19 -37.56 -8.65
C ARG A 25 17.76 -37.22 -9.03
N HIS A 26 17.15 -38.09 -9.84
CA HIS A 26 15.72 -38.09 -10.10
C HIS A 26 14.95 -38.33 -8.80
N VAL A 27 13.89 -37.55 -8.58
CA VAL A 27 12.75 -37.91 -7.74
C VAL A 27 11.48 -37.68 -8.57
N THR A 28 10.54 -38.60 -8.47
CA THR A 28 9.22 -38.60 -9.12
C THR A 28 8.14 -38.68 -8.04
N TRP A 29 6.87 -38.62 -8.47
CA TRP A 29 5.63 -38.68 -7.65
C TRP A 29 5.25 -37.35 -6.97
N SER A 30 3.97 -37.01 -6.77
CA SER A 30 2.73 -37.40 -7.48
C SER A 30 1.61 -36.50 -6.97
N SER A 31 0.86 -35.82 -7.84
CA SER A 31 -0.25 -34.96 -7.42
C SER A 31 -1.53 -35.76 -7.17
N ASN A 32 -2.11 -35.57 -5.99
CA ASN A 32 -3.51 -35.88 -5.69
C ASN A 32 -4.14 -34.62 -5.10
N ILE A 33 -5.04 -34.00 -5.85
CA ILE A 33 -5.84 -32.85 -5.40
C ILE A 33 -7.22 -33.37 -5.04
N GLY A 34 -7.73 -32.99 -3.87
CA GLY A 34 -9.09 -33.29 -3.43
C GLY A 34 -9.79 -31.99 -3.06
N ASP A 35 -10.85 -31.65 -3.79
CA ASP A 35 -11.64 -30.44 -3.57
C ASP A 35 -12.47 -30.53 -2.29
N VAL A 36 -12.56 -29.43 -1.54
CA VAL A 36 -13.49 -29.27 -0.42
C VAL A 36 -14.28 -27.97 -0.60
N ASN A 37 -15.59 -28.11 -0.83
CA ASN A 37 -16.53 -26.99 -0.81
C ASN A 37 -16.75 -26.51 0.63
N LEU A 38 -16.72 -25.20 0.87
CA LEU A 38 -17.31 -24.60 2.07
C LEU A 38 -18.41 -23.61 1.68
N SER A 39 -19.55 -23.74 2.35
CA SER A 39 -20.73 -22.88 2.21
C SER A 39 -20.63 -21.66 3.11
N THR A 40 -20.85 -20.46 2.57
CA THR A 40 -21.07 -19.26 3.36
C THR A 40 -22.53 -19.17 3.83
N ALA A 41 -22.72 -18.92 5.12
CA ALA A 41 -24.00 -18.55 5.72
C ALA A 41 -23.90 -17.10 6.20
N GLY A 42 -24.92 -16.29 5.91
CA GLY A 42 -24.96 -14.89 6.34
C GLY A 42 -25.51 -14.71 7.76
N ALA A 43 -25.30 -13.52 8.30
CA ALA A 43 -26.01 -13.00 9.46
C ALA A 43 -26.21 -11.49 9.28
N ASP A 44 -27.46 -11.04 9.28
CA ASP A 44 -27.86 -9.64 9.27
C ASP A 44 -27.68 -9.01 10.67
N GLY A 45 -27.63 -7.68 10.74
CA GLY A 45 -27.50 -6.93 11.99
C GLY A 45 -27.67 -5.43 11.81
N ASP A 46 -28.92 -4.97 11.70
CA ASP A 46 -29.29 -3.56 11.68
C ASP A 46 -29.22 -2.93 13.09
N GLU A 47 -28.79 -1.66 13.20
CA GLU A 47 -29.52 -0.66 14.00
C GLU A 47 -29.19 0.79 13.59
N GLU A 48 -30.18 1.67 13.79
CA GLU A 48 -30.23 3.10 13.42
C GLU A 48 -29.52 3.97 14.52
N ASP A 49 -29.35 5.30 14.49
CA ASP A 49 -30.01 6.38 13.76
C ASP A 49 -29.22 7.72 13.91
N ILE A 50 -29.74 8.79 13.29
CA ILE A 50 -29.53 10.26 13.50
C ILE A 50 -28.90 11.01 12.29
N ALA A 51 -29.71 11.94 11.77
CA ALA A 51 -29.49 12.63 10.51
C ALA A 51 -28.96 14.07 10.60
N SER A 52 -28.28 14.50 9.53
CA SER A 52 -28.36 15.88 9.03
C SER A 52 -28.38 15.87 7.49
N SER A 53 -29.22 16.70 6.87
CA SER A 53 -29.62 16.57 5.45
C SER A 53 -28.80 17.46 4.50
N PRO A 54 -28.43 16.92 3.33
CA PRO A 54 -28.40 17.68 2.08
C PRO A 54 -29.08 16.89 0.92
N GLU A 55 -30.39 16.64 1.02
CA GLU A 55 -31.13 15.78 0.08
C GLU A 55 -30.98 16.16 -1.42
N GLY A 56 -30.87 17.46 -1.74
CA GLY A 56 -30.74 17.92 -3.13
C GLY A 56 -29.46 17.50 -3.86
N PHE A 57 -28.36 17.21 -3.14
CA PHE A 57 -27.11 16.74 -3.76
C PHE A 57 -27.12 15.22 -3.97
N ARG A 58 -27.83 14.49 -3.09
CA ARG A 58 -27.92 13.01 -3.14
C ARG A 58 -28.72 12.53 -4.35
N GLU A 59 -29.81 13.20 -4.72
CA GLU A 59 -30.57 12.87 -5.94
C GLU A 59 -29.76 13.10 -7.22
N MET A 60 -28.91 14.13 -7.27
CA MET A 60 -28.04 14.40 -8.41
C MET A 60 -26.91 13.36 -8.54
N MET A 61 -26.28 13.00 -7.41
CA MET A 61 -25.24 11.95 -7.38
C MET A 61 -25.81 10.54 -7.66
N ALA A 62 -27.06 10.27 -7.32
CA ALA A 62 -27.72 8.99 -7.62
C ALA A 62 -27.93 8.74 -9.13
N LEU A 63 -27.93 9.80 -9.96
CA LEU A 63 -28.06 9.69 -11.42
C LEU A 63 -26.72 9.45 -12.14
N LEU A 64 -25.58 9.72 -11.50
CA LEU A 64 -24.25 9.56 -12.11
C LEU A 64 -23.92 8.11 -12.49
N PRO A 65 -24.18 7.08 -11.66
CA PRO A 65 -23.98 5.68 -12.06
C PRO A 65 -24.83 5.27 -13.27
N SER A 66 -26.07 5.76 -13.35
CA SER A 66 -26.95 5.49 -14.50
C SER A 66 -26.49 6.21 -15.77
N LEU A 67 -26.01 7.45 -15.66
CA LEU A 67 -25.39 8.19 -16.78
C LEU A 67 -24.11 7.49 -17.26
N ARG A 68 -23.26 7.05 -16.33
CA ARG A 68 -22.05 6.27 -16.64
C ARG A 68 -22.40 4.97 -17.37
N ALA A 69 -23.36 4.19 -16.87
CA ALA A 69 -23.82 2.97 -17.51
C ALA A 69 -24.37 3.21 -18.94
N ILE A 70 -25.12 4.30 -19.16
CA ILE A 70 -25.63 4.68 -20.49
C ILE A 70 -24.48 5.07 -21.44
N VAL A 71 -23.42 5.71 -20.93
CA VAL A 71 -22.22 6.05 -21.73
C VAL A 71 -21.40 4.80 -22.05
N GLU A 72 -21.19 3.91 -21.07
CA GLU A 72 -20.46 2.64 -21.26
C GLU A 72 -21.22 1.68 -22.20
N GLU A 73 -22.54 1.55 -22.08
CA GLU A 73 -23.39 0.76 -23.00
C GLU A 73 -23.34 1.33 -24.43
N ARG A 74 -23.38 2.66 -24.56
CA ARG A 74 -23.29 3.31 -25.87
C ARG A 74 -21.90 3.19 -26.50
N TRP A 75 -20.84 3.29 -25.69
CA TRP A 75 -19.46 3.10 -26.15
C TRP A 75 -19.25 1.66 -26.64
N ALA A 76 -19.69 0.66 -25.87
CA ALA A 76 -19.64 -0.74 -26.28
C ALA A 76 -20.46 -1.01 -27.56
N ALA A 77 -21.62 -0.36 -27.73
CA ALA A 77 -22.41 -0.45 -28.95
C ALA A 77 -21.72 0.22 -30.17
N GLU A 78 -21.01 1.33 -29.99
CA GLU A 78 -20.23 1.99 -31.05
C GLU A 78 -18.96 1.18 -31.40
N GLU A 79 -18.31 0.54 -30.42
CA GLU A 79 -17.17 -0.38 -30.63
C GLU A 79 -17.58 -1.66 -31.39
N GLU A 80 -18.70 -2.29 -31.02
CA GLU A 80 -19.25 -3.44 -31.75
C GLU A 80 -19.68 -3.06 -33.18
N MET A 81 -20.23 -1.85 -33.37
CA MET A 81 -20.59 -1.35 -34.71
C MET A 81 -19.35 -1.07 -35.58
N ALA A 82 -18.26 -0.57 -34.99
CA ALA A 82 -16.96 -0.42 -35.67
C ALA A 82 -16.35 -1.79 -36.04
N ARG A 83 -16.45 -2.77 -35.13
CA ARG A 83 -15.99 -4.15 -35.34
C ARG A 83 -16.75 -4.83 -36.48
N GLN A 84 -18.08 -4.69 -36.54
CA GLN A 84 -18.90 -5.18 -37.64
C GLN A 84 -18.58 -4.49 -38.98
N GLN A 85 -18.32 -3.17 -38.98
CA GLN A 85 -17.84 -2.48 -40.19
C GLN A 85 -16.50 -3.05 -40.68
N GLN A 86 -15.58 -3.35 -39.76
CA GLN A 86 -14.26 -3.89 -40.10
C GLN A 86 -14.34 -5.31 -40.69
N GLU A 87 -15.28 -6.15 -40.23
CA GLU A 87 -15.54 -7.46 -40.83
C GLU A 87 -16.18 -7.38 -42.24
N THR A 88 -17.02 -6.36 -42.49
CA THR A 88 -17.59 -6.16 -43.84
C THR A 88 -16.60 -5.63 -44.90
N CYS A 89 -15.43 -5.16 -44.49
CA CYS A 89 -14.42 -4.56 -45.38
C CYS A 89 -13.21 -5.48 -45.68
N SER A 90 -13.46 -6.79 -45.86
CA SER A 90 -12.44 -7.72 -46.37
C SER A 90 -12.60 -7.98 -47.89
N PRO A 91 -11.55 -7.77 -48.71
CA PRO A 91 -11.67 -7.83 -50.17
C PRO A 91 -11.86 -9.26 -50.69
N ARG A 92 -13.08 -9.60 -51.10
CA ARG A 92 -13.41 -10.89 -51.71
C ARG A 92 -12.69 -11.05 -53.05
N SER A 93 -11.84 -12.06 -53.18
CA SER A 93 -11.11 -12.35 -54.42
C SER A 93 -12.05 -12.78 -55.54
N VAL A 94 -11.82 -12.22 -56.73
CA VAL A 94 -12.63 -12.48 -57.92
C VAL A 94 -12.21 -13.80 -58.57
N SER A 95 -13.11 -14.78 -58.55
CA SER A 95 -13.17 -15.85 -59.54
C SER A 95 -14.64 -16.12 -59.85
N GLY A 96 -15.02 -15.97 -61.13
CA GLY A 96 -16.41 -16.07 -61.55
C GLY A 96 -16.74 -17.41 -62.21
N LEU A 97 -18.04 -17.71 -62.30
CA LEU A 97 -18.66 -18.34 -63.46
C LEU A 97 -20.19 -18.12 -63.42
N SER A 98 -20.83 -18.29 -64.57
CA SER A 98 -22.28 -18.16 -64.80
C SER A 98 -23.01 -19.47 -64.43
N GLU A 99 -24.33 -19.65 -64.44
CA GLU A 99 -25.50 -18.81 -64.78
C GLU A 99 -26.78 -19.48 -64.22
N GLN A 100 -27.88 -18.73 -64.12
CA GLN A 100 -29.30 -19.17 -64.15
C GLN A 100 -29.84 -20.30 -63.21
N GLY A 101 -30.88 -19.95 -62.45
CA GLY A 101 -32.18 -20.66 -62.54
C GLY A 101 -32.76 -21.27 -61.26
N GLU A 102 -33.89 -20.67 -60.78
CA GLU A 102 -35.08 -21.32 -60.18
C GLU A 102 -34.90 -22.23 -58.91
N GLU A 103 -35.88 -22.55 -58.05
CA GLU A 103 -37.17 -21.96 -57.62
C GLU A 103 -37.53 -22.58 -56.25
N GLY A 104 -38.25 -21.87 -55.36
CA GLY A 104 -38.94 -22.43 -54.17
C GLY A 104 -38.07 -22.93 -53.00
N GLY A 105 -38.58 -23.11 -51.77
CA GLY A 105 -39.89 -22.76 -51.20
C GLY A 105 -40.19 -23.55 -49.90
N ALA A 106 -40.89 -22.93 -48.93
CA ALA A 106 -41.41 -23.52 -47.66
C ALA A 106 -40.36 -24.06 -46.65
N ALA A 107 -40.37 -23.70 -45.35
CA ALA A 107 -41.31 -24.07 -44.27
C ALA A 107 -41.30 -25.60 -43.95
N ALA A 108 -41.34 -26.10 -42.70
CA ALA A 108 -41.62 -25.46 -41.41
C ALA A 108 -41.09 -26.27 -40.19
N THR A 109 -41.03 -25.62 -39.02
CA THR A 109 -41.29 -26.14 -37.65
C THR A 109 -40.95 -27.59 -37.21
N ALA A 110 -40.09 -27.66 -36.18
CA ALA A 110 -40.38 -28.13 -34.80
C ALA A 110 -40.03 -29.56 -34.30
N THR A 111 -39.78 -29.54 -32.97
CA THR A 111 -39.92 -30.61 -31.94
C THR A 111 -38.85 -31.72 -31.78
N ALA A 112 -38.02 -31.47 -30.76
CA ALA A 112 -37.40 -32.37 -29.77
C ALA A 112 -37.87 -33.84 -29.66
N ALA A 113 -36.92 -34.76 -29.39
CA ALA A 113 -36.91 -35.63 -28.19
C ALA A 113 -35.59 -36.41 -27.96
N SER A 114 -35.16 -36.45 -26.70
CA SER A 114 -34.32 -37.42 -25.96
C SER A 114 -33.35 -38.43 -26.64
N ALA A 115 -32.10 -38.39 -26.15
CA ALA A 115 -31.29 -39.50 -25.61
C ALA A 115 -30.96 -40.75 -26.47
N ALA A 116 -29.66 -40.98 -26.72
CA ALA A 116 -28.91 -42.12 -26.16
C ALA A 116 -27.39 -42.07 -26.48
N THR A 117 -26.61 -42.60 -25.55
CA THR A 117 -25.17 -42.91 -25.56
C THR A 117 -24.53 -43.39 -26.88
N ALA A 118 -23.35 -42.84 -27.23
CA ALA A 118 -22.27 -43.59 -27.87
C ALA A 118 -20.89 -42.92 -27.63
N SER A 119 -19.92 -43.69 -27.14
CA SER A 119 -18.53 -43.26 -26.96
C SER A 119 -17.70 -43.45 -28.24
N VAL A 120 -17.13 -42.39 -28.81
CA VAL A 120 -16.07 -42.47 -29.83
C VAL A 120 -15.06 -41.35 -29.59
N ALA A 121 -13.78 -41.71 -29.42
CA ALA A 121 -12.68 -40.77 -29.30
C ALA A 121 -12.14 -40.34 -30.69
N PRO A 122 -11.75 -39.07 -30.88
CA PRO A 122 -10.94 -38.67 -32.02
C PRO A 122 -9.46 -38.49 -31.63
N VAL A 123 -8.67 -39.41 -32.18
CA VAL A 123 -7.23 -39.33 -32.50
C VAL A 123 -6.68 -37.90 -32.64
N ALA A 124 -5.57 -37.62 -31.97
CA ALA A 124 -4.79 -36.40 -32.17
C ALA A 124 -3.98 -36.45 -33.48
N PRO A 125 -3.93 -35.37 -34.28
CA PRO A 125 -2.97 -35.21 -35.36
C PRO A 125 -1.66 -34.58 -34.87
N SER A 126 -0.55 -35.28 -35.07
CA SER A 126 0.82 -34.78 -34.88
C SER A 126 1.22 -33.75 -35.95
N PRO A 127 2.22 -32.89 -35.71
CA PRO A 127 2.42 -31.66 -36.49
C PRO A 127 3.22 -31.88 -37.79
N PRO A 128 2.97 -31.09 -38.85
CA PRO A 128 3.89 -30.97 -39.96
C PRO A 128 5.04 -30.00 -39.62
N HIS A 129 6.27 -30.48 -39.72
CA HIS A 129 7.46 -29.63 -39.75
C HIS A 129 7.42 -28.64 -40.91
N GLY A 130 7.88 -27.40 -40.68
CA GLY A 130 8.42 -26.55 -41.73
C GLY A 130 7.87 -25.13 -41.76
N SER A 131 8.37 -24.25 -40.89
CA SER A 131 8.30 -22.81 -41.13
C SER A 131 9.71 -22.24 -41.32
N ARG A 132 9.88 -21.50 -42.42
CA ARG A 132 11.13 -20.82 -42.79
C ARG A 132 11.27 -19.55 -41.96
N ARG A 133 12.49 -19.20 -41.55
CA ARG A 133 12.77 -17.88 -40.97
C ARG A 133 12.48 -16.79 -42.01
N CYS A 134 11.38 -16.07 -41.84
CA CYS A 134 11.24 -14.72 -42.37
C CYS A 134 11.71 -13.75 -41.28
N ILE A 135 12.86 -13.13 -41.50
CA ILE A 135 13.37 -12.06 -40.63
C ILE A 135 12.55 -10.81 -40.96
N TYR A 136 11.65 -10.41 -40.06
CA TYR A 136 11.01 -9.10 -40.16
C TYR A 136 12.00 -8.05 -39.66
N LYS A 137 12.67 -7.39 -40.59
CA LYS A 137 13.54 -6.24 -40.34
C LYS A 137 12.74 -4.99 -40.72
N SER A 138 12.15 -4.31 -39.73
CA SER A 138 11.40 -3.07 -39.93
C SER A 138 12.33 -1.87 -40.15
N THR A 139 13.07 -1.89 -41.26
CA THR A 139 13.67 -0.65 -41.80
C THR A 139 12.55 0.21 -42.38
N VAL A 140 12.11 1.21 -41.62
CA VAL A 140 11.30 2.31 -42.13
C VAL A 140 12.22 3.23 -42.92
N GLU A 141 12.37 2.96 -44.22
CA GLU A 141 13.02 3.89 -45.14
C GLU A 141 12.09 5.08 -45.40
N MET A 142 12.34 6.17 -44.67
CA MET A 142 11.70 7.46 -44.86
C MET A 142 12.06 8.01 -46.25
N SER A 143 11.17 7.80 -47.23
CA SER A 143 11.43 8.16 -48.63
C SER A 143 11.60 9.67 -48.80
N THR A 144 12.77 10.05 -49.33
CA THR A 144 13.26 11.42 -49.46
C THR A 144 12.47 12.23 -50.49
N MET A 145 11.64 13.19 -50.05
CA MET A 145 11.16 14.25 -50.95
C MET A 145 12.24 15.32 -51.15
N GLN A 146 13.18 15.04 -52.04
CA GLN A 146 14.06 16.06 -52.65
C GLN A 146 13.82 16.09 -54.16
N HIS A 147 13.05 17.06 -54.64
CA HIS A 147 13.42 17.93 -55.76
C HIS A 147 12.30 18.94 -56.09
N VAL A 148 12.62 20.22 -55.97
CA VAL A 148 12.51 21.29 -56.99
C VAL A 148 12.51 22.63 -56.25
N SER A 149 13.70 23.20 -56.09
CA SER A 149 13.88 24.62 -55.83
C SER A 149 14.48 25.27 -57.07
N LYS A 150 13.68 26.12 -57.75
CA LYS A 150 14.10 27.15 -58.72
C LYS A 150 12.85 27.81 -59.30
N GLY A 151 12.75 29.14 -59.22
CA GLY A 151 11.70 29.89 -59.90
C GLY A 151 11.08 31.05 -59.14
N LEU A 152 11.88 32.00 -58.64
CA LEU A 152 11.36 33.37 -58.54
C LEU A 152 11.22 33.91 -59.97
N SER A 153 10.01 34.35 -60.34
CA SER A 153 9.71 35.60 -61.07
C SER A 153 8.43 35.48 -61.92
N ALA A 154 7.83 36.63 -62.19
CA ALA A 154 6.80 36.91 -63.20
C ALA A 154 5.40 36.29 -63.03
N THR A 155 4.46 37.17 -62.69
CA THR A 155 3.30 37.50 -63.54
C THR A 155 2.49 36.37 -64.17
N THR A 156 1.20 36.24 -63.79
CA THR A 156 0.03 36.20 -64.71
C THR A 156 -1.25 35.84 -63.94
N ARG A 157 -2.20 36.79 -64.02
CA ARG A 157 -3.67 36.68 -64.02
C ARG A 157 -4.31 35.32 -63.68
N ARG A 158 -5.22 35.34 -62.70
CA ARG A 158 -6.33 34.37 -62.62
C ARG A 158 -7.20 34.46 -63.88
N TYR A 159 -7.45 33.32 -64.49
CA TYR A 159 -8.68 33.08 -65.27
C TYR A 159 -9.88 33.20 -64.32
N SER A 160 -10.97 33.77 -64.82
CA SER A 160 -12.28 33.79 -64.17
C SER A 160 -13.30 33.29 -65.17
N ASP A 161 -14.18 32.40 -64.75
CA ASP A 161 -15.08 31.66 -65.65
C ASP A 161 -16.13 32.52 -66.35
N GLU A 162 -16.63 31.95 -67.44
CA GLU A 162 -17.63 32.51 -68.33
C GLU A 162 -18.97 32.77 -67.62
N SER A 163 -19.53 33.96 -67.85
CA SER A 163 -20.99 34.07 -68.00
C SER A 163 -21.28 35.12 -69.07
N SER A 164 -22.05 34.70 -70.07
CA SER A 164 -22.28 35.44 -71.31
C SER A 164 -23.55 36.29 -71.22
N SER A 165 -23.46 37.54 -71.69
CA SER A 165 -24.61 38.25 -72.23
C SER A 165 -24.15 39.18 -73.37
N CYS A 166 -24.84 39.09 -74.50
CA CYS A 166 -24.54 39.89 -75.69
C CYS A 166 -25.36 41.18 -75.65
N SER A 167 -24.75 42.31 -76.03
CA SER A 167 -25.47 43.41 -76.71
C SER A 167 -24.51 44.33 -77.46
N SER A 168 -24.88 44.54 -78.71
CA SER A 168 -24.29 45.29 -79.82
C SER A 168 -23.74 46.71 -79.54
N ASP A 169 -22.54 46.95 -80.10
CA ASP A 169 -22.30 47.91 -81.21
C ASP A 169 -22.74 49.39 -81.08
N SER A 170 -21.74 50.28 -80.96
CA SER A 170 -21.52 51.42 -81.88
C SER A 170 -20.27 52.19 -81.44
N GLY A 171 -19.32 52.44 -82.34
CA GLY A 171 -18.13 53.26 -82.04
C GLY A 171 -18.39 54.77 -82.21
N ASP A 172 -17.61 55.58 -81.50
CA ASP A 172 -17.33 56.97 -81.91
C ASP A 172 -15.96 57.42 -81.37
N ASP A 173 -15.14 58.01 -82.24
CA ASP A 173 -13.77 58.45 -81.93
C ASP A 173 -13.80 59.92 -81.47
N THR A 174 -13.66 60.17 -80.17
CA THR A 174 -13.41 61.53 -79.66
C THR A 174 -12.28 61.59 -78.65
N ALA A 175 -11.11 62.02 -79.12
CA ALA A 175 -9.99 62.41 -78.27
C ALA A 175 -10.31 63.72 -77.53
N ALA A 176 -10.56 63.64 -76.22
CA ALA A 176 -10.76 64.80 -75.36
C ALA A 176 -9.80 64.76 -74.16
N LEU A 177 -8.98 65.81 -74.03
CA LEU A 177 -8.18 66.08 -72.83
C LEU A 177 -9.11 66.42 -71.66
N GLN A 178 -9.17 65.56 -70.64
CA GLN A 178 -9.93 65.82 -69.43
C GLN A 178 -9.13 65.36 -68.21
N GLY A 179 -8.97 66.25 -67.23
CA GLY A 179 -7.94 66.13 -66.18
C GLY A 179 -8.19 65.02 -65.17
N ASP A 180 -7.12 64.64 -64.48
CA ASP A 180 -7.11 63.60 -63.44
C ASP A 180 -8.10 63.92 -62.31
N ALA A 181 -9.33 63.39 -62.43
CA ALA A 181 -10.23 63.27 -61.31
C ALA A 181 -9.57 62.36 -60.27
N PRO A 182 -9.56 62.72 -58.97
CA PRO A 182 -8.96 61.88 -57.95
C PRO A 182 -9.64 60.51 -57.99
N THR A 183 -8.86 59.48 -58.30
CA THR A 183 -9.32 58.09 -58.34
C THR A 183 -9.93 57.76 -56.98
N ALA A 184 -11.26 57.64 -56.93
CA ALA A 184 -11.98 57.36 -55.71
C ALA A 184 -11.43 56.07 -55.10
N GLU A 185 -10.65 56.21 -54.03
CA GLU A 185 -9.93 55.09 -53.41
C GLU A 185 -10.98 54.06 -52.99
N LYS A 186 -10.93 52.89 -53.63
CA LYS A 186 -11.95 51.84 -53.50
C LYS A 186 -11.89 51.28 -52.08
N GLN A 187 -12.65 51.89 -51.18
CA GLN A 187 -12.70 51.50 -49.77
C GLN A 187 -12.96 50.00 -49.68
N GLU A 188 -12.00 49.28 -49.10
CA GLU A 188 -12.15 47.86 -48.84
C GLU A 188 -13.11 47.70 -47.66
N TYR A 189 -14.13 46.86 -47.81
CA TYR A 189 -15.11 46.60 -46.75
C TYR A 189 -14.87 45.22 -46.16
N VAL A 190 -14.81 45.13 -44.83
CA VAL A 190 -14.68 43.88 -44.07
C VAL A 190 -16.04 43.54 -43.46
N GLN A 191 -16.42 42.26 -43.50
CA GLN A 191 -17.60 41.73 -42.82
C GLN A 191 -17.26 41.53 -41.34
N LEU A 192 -18.17 41.86 -40.42
CA LEU A 192 -18.01 41.48 -39.00
C LEU A 192 -17.91 39.96 -38.87
N SER A 193 -17.23 39.49 -37.82
CA SER A 193 -17.25 38.08 -37.43
C SER A 193 -18.69 37.64 -37.16
N ARG A 194 -18.99 36.36 -37.37
CA ARG A 194 -20.36 35.81 -37.28
C ARG A 194 -20.62 35.19 -35.92
N ASP A 195 -20.13 35.87 -34.90
CA ASP A 195 -20.09 35.44 -33.51
C ASP A 195 -21.15 36.17 -32.67
N VAL A 196 -21.33 35.72 -31.43
CA VAL A 196 -22.33 36.29 -30.51
C VAL A 196 -21.90 37.65 -29.95
N TYR A 197 -20.60 37.91 -29.93
CA TYR A 197 -20.00 39.16 -29.47
C TYR A 197 -20.26 40.34 -30.43
N SER A 198 -20.08 40.14 -31.74
CA SER A 198 -20.46 41.09 -32.78
C SER A 198 -21.97 41.36 -32.78
N LEU A 199 -22.78 40.36 -32.40
CA LEU A 199 -24.21 40.55 -32.16
C LEU A 199 -24.47 41.43 -30.92
N MET A 200 -23.69 41.28 -29.84
CA MET A 200 -23.73 42.16 -28.66
C MET A 200 -23.40 43.61 -29.02
N TYR A 201 -22.35 43.82 -29.82
CA TYR A 201 -21.93 45.12 -30.34
C TYR A 201 -22.99 45.78 -31.24
N TYR A 202 -23.64 45.00 -32.11
CA TYR A 202 -24.68 45.50 -33.02
C TYR A 202 -26.03 45.78 -32.33
N SER A 203 -26.33 45.08 -31.23
CA SER A 203 -27.62 45.15 -30.55
C SER A 203 -27.89 46.51 -29.88
N VAL A 204 -29.17 46.83 -29.64
CA VAL A 204 -29.53 47.97 -28.77
C VAL A 204 -29.25 47.59 -27.31
N PRO A 205 -28.68 48.48 -26.46
CA PRO A 205 -28.53 48.24 -25.02
C PRO A 205 -29.79 47.69 -24.37
N LEU A 206 -29.65 46.66 -23.52
CA LEU A 206 -30.75 46.02 -22.80
C LEU A 206 -31.86 45.42 -23.69
N SER A 207 -31.58 45.21 -24.98
CA SER A 207 -32.46 44.43 -25.86
C SER A 207 -32.39 42.94 -25.54
N VAL A 208 -33.39 42.17 -25.99
CA VAL A 208 -33.38 40.70 -25.91
C VAL A 208 -32.13 40.12 -26.56
N THR A 209 -31.65 40.74 -27.65
CA THR A 209 -30.42 40.37 -28.34
C THR A 209 -29.18 40.61 -27.49
N PHE A 210 -29.10 41.77 -26.82
CA PHE A 210 -28.00 42.06 -25.90
C PHE A 210 -27.93 41.04 -24.75
N PHE A 211 -29.07 40.72 -24.13
CA PHE A 211 -29.13 39.74 -23.05
C PHE A 211 -28.87 38.29 -23.52
N PHE A 212 -29.30 37.93 -24.72
CA PHE A 212 -28.94 36.63 -25.33
C PHE A 212 -27.42 36.52 -25.51
N SER A 213 -26.78 37.57 -26.02
CA SER A 213 -25.33 37.56 -26.20
C SER A 213 -24.57 37.51 -24.88
N LEU A 214 -24.96 38.35 -23.92
CA LEU A 214 -24.36 38.36 -22.58
C LEU A 214 -24.56 37.01 -21.86
N GLY A 215 -25.74 36.40 -21.97
CA GLY A 215 -26.04 35.10 -21.37
C GLY A 215 -25.20 33.96 -21.96
N THR A 216 -24.95 33.98 -23.28
CA THR A 216 -24.08 32.99 -23.93
C THR A 216 -22.63 33.12 -23.46
N PHE A 217 -22.10 34.36 -23.38
CA PHE A 217 -20.76 34.62 -22.83
C PHE A 217 -20.64 34.17 -21.37
N LEU A 218 -21.61 34.52 -20.52
CA LEU A 218 -21.62 34.09 -19.12
C LEU A 218 -21.70 32.58 -18.97
N PHE A 219 -22.43 31.89 -19.85
CA PHE A 219 -22.51 30.42 -19.89
C PHE A 219 -21.18 29.77 -20.28
N GLN A 220 -20.50 30.27 -21.33
CA GLN A 220 -19.16 29.79 -21.70
C GLN A 220 -18.13 30.03 -20.58
N ILE A 221 -18.10 31.24 -20.00
CA ILE A 221 -17.22 31.56 -18.89
C ILE A 221 -17.51 30.67 -17.68
N PHE A 222 -18.78 30.40 -17.37
CA PHE A 222 -19.16 29.50 -16.29
C PHE A 222 -18.64 28.07 -16.54
N ILE A 223 -18.79 27.51 -17.74
CA ILE A 223 -18.23 26.19 -18.09
C ILE A 223 -16.70 26.19 -17.95
N LEU A 224 -16.00 27.20 -18.48
CA LEU A 224 -14.55 27.28 -18.38
C LEU A 224 -14.06 27.45 -16.93
N ILE A 225 -14.80 28.15 -16.08
CA ILE A 225 -14.51 28.25 -14.64
C ILE A 225 -14.77 26.91 -13.95
N LEU A 226 -15.85 26.19 -14.27
CA LEU A 226 -16.08 24.85 -13.71
C LEU A 226 -14.95 23.89 -14.06
N ILE A 227 -14.54 23.85 -15.34
CA ILE A 227 -13.38 23.05 -15.77
C ILE A 227 -12.11 23.49 -15.02
N MET A 228 -11.88 24.80 -14.85
CA MET A 228 -10.71 25.29 -14.11
C MET A 228 -10.74 24.95 -12.62
N LEU A 229 -11.92 24.85 -12.00
CA LEU A 229 -12.07 24.44 -10.60
C LEU A 229 -11.94 22.92 -10.41
N ASP A 230 -12.40 22.13 -11.38
CA ASP A 230 -12.24 20.67 -11.41
C ASP A 230 -10.77 20.25 -11.61
N ILE A 231 -10.03 21.04 -12.38
CA ILE A 231 -8.57 20.91 -12.63
C ILE A 231 -7.71 21.25 -11.40
N VAL A 232 -8.21 22.05 -10.45
CA VAL A 232 -7.41 22.64 -9.37
C VAL A 232 -7.84 22.10 -8.00
N ASP A 233 -7.08 21.13 -7.48
CA ASP A 233 -7.24 20.60 -6.13
C ASP A 233 -6.52 21.48 -5.11
N VAL A 234 -7.26 22.40 -4.49
CA VAL A 234 -6.73 23.39 -3.54
C VAL A 234 -6.15 22.76 -2.25
N GLU A 235 -6.47 21.51 -1.94
CA GLU A 235 -6.06 20.83 -0.69
C GLU A 235 -4.71 20.09 -0.83
N SER A 236 -4.16 19.99 -2.04
CA SER A 236 -2.91 19.25 -2.30
C SER A 236 -1.68 20.16 -2.46
N ASP A 237 -0.50 19.67 -2.07
CA ASP A 237 0.81 20.34 -2.30
C ASP A 237 1.12 20.55 -3.78
N ASN A 238 0.45 19.79 -4.65
CA ASN A 238 0.51 19.89 -6.10
C ASN A 238 -0.88 20.26 -6.65
N PRO A 239 -1.36 21.51 -6.44
CA PRO A 239 -2.78 21.85 -6.62
C PRO A 239 -3.24 21.88 -8.08
N VAL A 240 -2.34 21.65 -9.03
CA VAL A 240 -2.65 21.49 -10.46
C VAL A 240 -2.36 20.06 -10.91
N ASN A 241 -2.22 19.10 -9.98
CA ASN A 241 -1.93 17.68 -10.24
C ASN A 241 -0.93 17.45 -11.38
N ILE A 242 0.17 18.20 -11.38
CA ILE A 242 1.18 18.15 -12.43
C ILE A 242 1.98 16.86 -12.20
N PRO A 243 2.03 15.90 -13.14
CA PRO A 243 2.74 14.65 -12.91
C PRO A 243 4.24 14.89 -12.67
N ALA A 244 4.84 14.15 -11.73
CA ALA A 244 6.25 14.25 -11.36
C ALA A 244 7.24 14.13 -12.54
N GLY A 245 6.80 13.47 -13.62
CA GLY A 245 7.39 13.66 -14.93
C GLY A 245 6.70 12.80 -15.98
N VAL A 246 6.81 13.25 -17.23
CA VAL A 246 6.17 12.65 -18.40
C VAL A 246 7.20 12.15 -19.41
N SER A 247 6.83 11.19 -20.27
CA SER A 247 7.73 10.66 -21.28
C SER A 247 8.13 11.69 -22.33
N THR A 248 9.27 11.48 -22.99
CA THR A 248 9.78 12.40 -24.03
C THR A 248 8.80 12.56 -25.19
N VAL A 249 7.98 11.56 -25.49
CA VAL A 249 6.94 11.64 -26.53
C VAL A 249 5.84 12.61 -26.10
N VAL A 250 5.35 12.49 -24.86
CA VAL A 250 4.34 13.39 -24.27
C VAL A 250 4.85 14.83 -24.23
N ARG A 251 6.10 15.07 -23.82
CA ARG A 251 6.73 16.41 -23.83
C ARG A 251 6.73 17.08 -25.21
N ILE A 252 7.00 16.31 -26.27
CA ILE A 252 6.94 16.80 -27.65
C ILE A 252 5.49 17.09 -28.06
N ALA A 253 4.54 16.23 -27.68
CA ALA A 253 3.12 16.45 -27.92
C ALA A 253 2.62 17.73 -27.22
N GLN A 254 2.96 17.94 -25.95
CA GLN A 254 2.65 19.15 -25.18
C GLN A 254 3.18 20.42 -25.84
N PHE A 255 4.45 20.42 -26.26
CA PHE A 255 5.06 21.55 -26.97
C PHE A 255 4.29 21.89 -28.27
N VAL A 256 3.92 20.89 -29.06
CA VAL A 256 3.13 21.07 -30.29
C VAL A 256 1.71 21.52 -29.98
N ALA A 257 1.08 20.98 -28.94
CA ALA A 257 -0.27 21.32 -28.49
C ALA A 257 -0.37 22.79 -28.08
N ILE A 258 0.62 23.33 -27.36
CA ILE A 258 0.68 24.76 -27.01
C ILE A 258 0.68 25.64 -28.26
N LEU A 259 1.47 25.28 -29.28
CA LEU A 259 1.51 26.04 -30.55
C LEU A 259 0.19 25.96 -31.31
N ILE A 260 -0.47 24.80 -31.29
CA ILE A 260 -1.79 24.62 -31.91
C ILE A 260 -2.85 25.43 -31.15
N ALA A 261 -2.89 25.36 -29.81
CA ALA A 261 -3.83 26.11 -28.97
C ALA A 261 -3.78 27.62 -29.22
N VAL A 262 -2.59 28.21 -29.26
CA VAL A 262 -2.42 29.64 -29.58
C VAL A 262 -2.82 29.95 -31.03
N ALA A 263 -2.65 29.00 -31.96
CA ALA A 263 -3.02 29.18 -33.36
C ALA A 263 -4.53 29.03 -33.62
N THR A 264 -5.24 28.27 -32.80
CA THR A 264 -6.70 28.01 -32.91
C THR A 264 -7.57 28.97 -32.09
N GLN A 265 -6.99 29.86 -31.28
CA GLN A 265 -7.77 30.80 -30.45
C GLN A 265 -8.31 32.00 -31.26
N ASP A 266 -9.31 31.74 -32.10
CA ASP A 266 -9.91 32.73 -33.00
C ASP A 266 -10.53 33.94 -32.28
N ASP A 267 -11.10 33.75 -31.08
CA ASP A 267 -11.69 34.83 -30.27
C ASP A 267 -10.69 35.93 -29.92
N LEU A 268 -9.50 35.53 -29.48
CA LEU A 268 -8.43 36.43 -29.05
C LEU A 268 -7.86 37.20 -30.25
N ILE A 269 -7.65 36.48 -31.36
CA ILE A 269 -7.21 37.06 -32.64
C ILE A 269 -8.26 38.05 -33.16
N THR A 270 -9.55 37.71 -33.06
CA THR A 270 -10.68 38.55 -33.50
C THR A 270 -10.84 39.79 -32.63
N ALA A 271 -10.79 39.67 -31.30
CA ALA A 271 -10.84 40.78 -30.35
C ALA A 271 -9.76 41.83 -30.65
N ILE A 272 -8.54 41.36 -30.91
CA ILE A 272 -7.39 42.24 -31.16
C ILE A 272 -7.43 42.84 -32.58
N ASN A 273 -7.98 42.12 -33.55
CA ASN A 273 -8.30 42.68 -34.87
C ASN A 273 -9.35 43.79 -34.79
N GLU A 274 -10.42 43.62 -34.00
CA GLU A 274 -11.42 44.67 -33.79
C GLU A 274 -10.87 45.87 -33.03
N LEU A 275 -10.07 45.64 -31.98
CA LEU A 275 -9.37 46.69 -31.25
C LEU A 275 -8.47 47.51 -32.18
N HIS A 276 -7.76 46.85 -33.08
CA HIS A 276 -6.88 47.46 -34.06
C HIS A 276 -7.63 48.22 -35.17
N MET A 277 -8.77 47.72 -35.65
CA MET A 277 -9.64 48.46 -36.57
C MET A 277 -10.23 49.72 -35.93
N GLY A 278 -10.43 49.67 -34.61
CA GLY A 278 -10.93 50.76 -33.78
C GLY A 278 -12.44 50.99 -33.92
N TYR A 279 -12.99 51.79 -33.02
CA TYR A 279 -14.42 52.10 -33.02
C TYR A 279 -14.86 52.84 -34.30
N TYR A 280 -15.83 52.26 -35.02
CA TYR A 280 -16.47 52.88 -36.18
C TYR A 280 -17.87 53.39 -35.78
N ARG A 281 -18.11 54.69 -35.97
CA ARG A 281 -19.34 55.35 -35.52
C ARG A 281 -20.45 55.27 -36.56
N GLU A 282 -20.12 55.60 -37.80
CA GLU A 282 -21.11 55.90 -38.85
C GLU A 282 -21.82 54.62 -39.32
N GLY A 283 -23.15 54.62 -39.34
CA GLY A 283 -23.92 53.53 -39.94
C GLY A 283 -24.24 52.34 -39.02
N LEU A 284 -23.93 52.44 -37.72
CA LEU A 284 -24.55 51.56 -36.72
C LEU A 284 -25.99 52.04 -36.41
N PRO A 285 -26.97 51.13 -36.23
CA PRO A 285 -28.36 51.49 -35.97
C PRO A 285 -28.57 51.99 -34.53
N GLY A 286 -28.11 53.20 -34.24
CA GLY A 286 -28.23 53.83 -32.91
C GLY A 286 -27.56 55.20 -32.75
N ASP A 287 -27.14 55.85 -33.85
CA ASP A 287 -26.15 56.94 -33.93
C ASP A 287 -26.39 58.20 -33.05
N GLY A 288 -27.57 58.33 -32.44
CA GLY A 288 -27.95 59.42 -31.52
C GLY A 288 -27.55 59.22 -30.06
N ASN A 289 -27.47 57.98 -29.56
CA ASN A 289 -27.15 57.69 -28.15
C ASN A 289 -25.72 57.16 -28.01
N GLY A 290 -24.92 57.76 -27.11
CA GLY A 290 -23.49 57.44 -26.92
C GLY A 290 -23.15 56.03 -26.40
N GLY A 291 -24.12 55.11 -26.34
CA GLY A 291 -23.94 53.75 -25.82
C GLY A 291 -23.05 52.85 -26.69
N ALA A 292 -23.07 53.02 -28.01
CA ALA A 292 -22.38 52.10 -28.93
C ALA A 292 -20.85 51.97 -28.67
N ARG A 293 -20.19 53.00 -28.11
CA ARG A 293 -18.77 52.93 -27.70
C ARG A 293 -18.50 51.94 -26.58
N TRP A 294 -19.35 51.87 -25.55
CA TRP A 294 -19.13 50.94 -24.45
C TRP A 294 -19.50 49.51 -24.89
N GLN A 295 -20.50 49.35 -25.76
CA GLN A 295 -20.87 48.03 -26.30
C GLN A 295 -19.76 47.42 -27.15
N TRP A 296 -19.12 48.23 -28.00
CA TRP A 296 -17.91 47.85 -28.74
C TRP A 296 -16.80 47.39 -27.80
N LEU A 297 -16.49 48.19 -26.76
CA LEU A 297 -15.46 47.85 -25.79
C LEU A 297 -15.79 46.55 -25.03
N MET A 298 -17.05 46.38 -24.59
CA MET A 298 -17.51 45.15 -23.92
C MET A 298 -17.41 43.93 -24.82
N SER A 299 -17.68 44.05 -26.12
CA SER A 299 -17.50 42.96 -27.10
C SER A 299 -16.03 42.51 -27.19
N ILE A 300 -15.10 43.47 -27.24
CA ILE A 300 -13.66 43.18 -27.27
C ILE A 300 -13.20 42.57 -25.94
N VAL A 301 -13.62 43.14 -24.80
CA VAL A 301 -13.25 42.63 -23.46
C VAL A 301 -13.82 41.23 -23.22
N ALA A 302 -15.05 40.95 -23.67
CA ALA A 302 -15.66 39.63 -23.53
C ALA A 302 -14.90 38.56 -24.33
N ARG A 303 -14.60 38.80 -25.62
CA ARG A 303 -13.77 37.88 -26.43
C ARG A 303 -12.35 37.72 -25.89
N PHE A 304 -11.71 38.80 -25.45
CA PHE A 304 -10.37 38.73 -24.87
C PHE A 304 -10.37 37.94 -23.56
N GLY A 305 -11.40 38.12 -22.71
CA GLY A 305 -11.58 37.39 -21.45
C GLY A 305 -11.85 35.91 -21.65
N GLN A 306 -12.81 35.55 -22.51
CA GLN A 306 -13.08 34.15 -22.85
C GLN A 306 -11.88 33.49 -23.54
N GLY A 307 -11.21 34.19 -24.48
CA GLY A 307 -10.07 33.63 -25.20
C GLY A 307 -8.84 33.46 -24.31
N GLY A 308 -8.62 34.38 -23.38
CA GLY A 308 -7.58 34.25 -22.35
C GLY A 308 -7.86 33.09 -21.40
N LEU A 309 -9.09 32.97 -20.87
CA LEU A 309 -9.47 31.88 -19.97
C LEU A 309 -9.41 30.51 -20.68
N CYS A 310 -9.84 30.43 -21.93
CA CYS A 310 -9.75 29.23 -22.77
C CYS A 310 -8.29 28.78 -22.95
N LEU A 311 -7.36 29.70 -23.23
CA LEU A 311 -5.93 29.39 -23.30
C LEU A 311 -5.35 28.98 -21.93
N SER A 312 -5.78 29.60 -20.82
CA SER A 312 -5.36 29.20 -19.47
C SER A 312 -5.82 27.79 -19.10
N VAL A 313 -7.08 27.44 -19.38
CA VAL A 313 -7.60 26.08 -19.14
C VAL A 313 -6.88 25.07 -20.04
N THR A 314 -6.71 25.37 -21.33
CA THR A 314 -5.95 24.52 -22.25
C THR A 314 -4.51 24.31 -21.79
N PHE A 315 -3.86 25.34 -21.23
CA PHE A 315 -2.52 25.24 -20.67
C PHE A 315 -2.45 24.24 -19.51
N MET A 316 -3.39 24.33 -18.56
CA MET A 316 -3.41 23.43 -17.40
C MET A 316 -3.61 21.97 -17.82
N LEU A 317 -4.58 21.70 -18.69
CA LEU A 317 -4.81 20.34 -19.22
C LEU A 317 -3.58 19.78 -19.95
N VAL A 318 -2.90 20.61 -20.76
CA VAL A 318 -1.68 20.20 -21.46
C VAL A 318 -0.52 19.90 -20.49
N VAL A 319 -0.36 20.61 -19.37
CA VAL A 319 0.72 20.28 -18.40
C VAL A 319 0.37 19.09 -17.49
N GLN A 320 -0.93 18.83 -17.26
CA GLN A 320 -1.43 17.68 -16.50
C GLN A 320 -1.34 16.36 -17.26
N SER A 321 -1.53 16.37 -18.58
CA SER A 321 -1.67 15.15 -19.37
C SER A 321 -0.45 14.22 -19.25
N VAL A 322 -0.65 13.01 -18.72
CA VAL A 322 0.35 11.94 -18.73
C VAL A 322 0.41 11.19 -20.07
N GLU A 323 -0.67 11.22 -20.85
CA GLU A 323 -0.80 10.52 -22.13
C GLU A 323 -1.09 11.46 -23.30
N VAL A 324 -0.56 11.13 -24.48
CA VAL A 324 -0.81 11.88 -25.72
C VAL A 324 -2.28 11.80 -26.16
N VAL A 325 -2.95 10.67 -25.93
CA VAL A 325 -4.37 10.50 -26.32
C VAL A 325 -5.27 11.38 -25.45
N GLN A 326 -5.06 11.36 -24.13
CA GLN A 326 -5.78 12.22 -23.19
C GLN A 326 -5.62 13.70 -23.54
N LEU A 327 -4.39 14.16 -23.81
CA LEU A 327 -4.11 15.53 -24.26
C LEU A 327 -4.95 15.96 -25.47
N PHE A 328 -5.18 15.08 -26.45
CA PHE A 328 -5.98 15.41 -27.63
C PHE A 328 -7.49 15.39 -27.35
N LEU A 329 -7.96 14.56 -26.42
CA LEU A 329 -9.36 14.55 -25.98
C LEU A 329 -9.70 15.81 -25.19
N ASP A 330 -8.82 16.22 -24.27
CA ASP A 330 -8.95 17.44 -23.48
C ASP A 330 -8.95 18.69 -24.38
N PHE A 331 -8.06 18.71 -25.38
CA PHE A 331 -8.01 19.76 -26.39
C PHE A 331 -9.30 19.84 -27.23
N LEU A 332 -9.89 18.69 -27.59
CA LEU A 332 -11.17 18.62 -28.30
C LEU A 332 -12.31 19.19 -27.43
N ALA A 333 -12.35 18.86 -26.14
CA ALA A 333 -13.37 19.31 -25.21
C ALA A 333 -13.34 20.84 -25.03
N VAL A 334 -12.16 21.44 -24.83
CA VAL A 334 -12.05 22.90 -24.72
C VAL A 334 -12.37 23.60 -26.04
N THR A 335 -11.96 23.02 -27.18
CA THR A 335 -12.33 23.53 -28.52
C THR A 335 -13.84 23.50 -28.75
N PHE A 336 -14.55 22.48 -28.25
CA PHE A 336 -16.01 22.46 -28.30
C PHE A 336 -16.61 23.64 -27.52
N VAL A 337 -16.14 23.91 -26.30
CA VAL A 337 -16.62 25.03 -25.47
C VAL A 337 -16.35 26.40 -26.13
N SER A 338 -15.21 26.59 -26.79
CA SER A 338 -14.93 27.85 -27.49
C SER A 338 -15.90 28.08 -28.67
N THR A 339 -16.19 27.06 -29.47
CA THR A 339 -17.13 27.18 -30.62
C THR A 339 -18.62 27.35 -30.27
N LEU A 340 -19.01 27.25 -28.98
CA LEU A 340 -20.41 27.34 -28.56
C LEU A 340 -21.08 28.65 -28.96
N ASP A 341 -20.35 29.77 -29.03
CA ASP A 341 -20.93 31.06 -29.38
C ASP A 341 -21.26 31.14 -30.89
N ASP A 342 -20.36 30.73 -31.77
CA ASP A 342 -20.60 30.60 -33.22
C ASP A 342 -21.80 29.66 -33.51
N CYS A 343 -21.95 28.59 -32.73
CA CYS A 343 -23.14 27.73 -32.75
C CYS A 343 -24.40 28.50 -32.31
N MET A 344 -24.35 29.23 -31.19
CA MET A 344 -25.48 30.02 -30.67
C MET A 344 -25.87 31.17 -31.60
N PHE A 345 -24.92 31.84 -32.25
CA PHE A 345 -25.18 32.82 -33.31
C PHE A 345 -25.86 32.16 -34.52
N SER A 346 -25.39 30.99 -34.94
CA SER A 346 -25.98 30.25 -36.06
C SER A 346 -27.43 29.82 -35.76
N LEU A 347 -27.69 29.31 -34.56
CA LEU A 347 -29.04 28.99 -34.08
C LEU A 347 -29.94 30.24 -33.99
N ALA A 348 -29.41 31.36 -33.52
CA ALA A 348 -30.10 32.65 -33.52
C ALA A 348 -30.45 33.12 -34.94
N ARG A 349 -29.53 32.98 -35.90
CA ARG A 349 -29.70 33.37 -37.31
C ARG A 349 -30.75 32.54 -38.04
N GLU A 350 -30.87 31.25 -37.74
CA GLU A 350 -31.96 30.41 -38.26
C GLU A 350 -33.27 30.61 -37.48
N GLY A 351 -33.19 31.11 -36.25
CA GLY A 351 -34.32 31.61 -35.48
C GLY A 351 -34.96 30.61 -34.54
N TYR A 352 -34.18 29.67 -34.00
CA TYR A 352 -34.63 28.72 -32.99
C TYR A 352 -35.06 29.40 -31.69
N PHE A 353 -34.44 30.53 -31.32
CA PHE A 353 -34.74 31.24 -30.07
C PHE A 353 -35.90 32.25 -30.19
N ALA A 354 -35.79 33.23 -31.10
CA ALA A 354 -36.82 34.27 -31.25
C ALA A 354 -36.79 34.93 -32.65
N HIS A 355 -37.96 35.33 -33.15
CA HIS A 355 -38.08 36.02 -34.44
C HIS A 355 -37.31 37.36 -34.49
N ARG A 356 -37.28 38.12 -33.39
CA ARG A 356 -36.50 39.37 -33.29
C ARG A 356 -35.00 39.10 -33.42
N LEU A 357 -34.51 38.08 -32.70
CA LEU A 357 -33.10 37.67 -32.71
C LEU A 357 -32.66 37.21 -34.11
N ARG A 358 -33.49 36.41 -34.80
CA ARG A 358 -33.30 36.04 -36.22
C ARG A 358 -33.17 37.24 -37.13
N MET A 359 -34.02 38.26 -36.96
CA MET A 359 -33.97 39.46 -37.79
C MET A 359 -32.73 40.31 -37.51
N GLU A 360 -32.24 40.38 -36.27
CA GLU A 360 -31.03 41.12 -35.92
C GLU A 360 -29.75 40.38 -36.33
N ALA A 361 -29.63 39.08 -36.06
CA ALA A 361 -28.51 38.25 -36.53
C ALA A 361 -28.39 38.24 -38.08
N ARG A 362 -29.52 38.19 -38.80
CA ARG A 362 -29.54 38.31 -40.28
C ARG A 362 -29.23 39.71 -40.81
N LYS A 363 -29.43 40.77 -40.01
CA LYS A 363 -29.00 42.14 -40.36
C LYS A 363 -27.51 42.29 -40.11
N MET A 364 -27.04 41.95 -38.90
CA MET A 364 -25.63 41.94 -38.50
C MET A 364 -24.78 41.17 -39.50
N SER A 365 -25.21 39.98 -39.96
CA SER A 365 -24.45 39.20 -40.94
C SER A 365 -24.32 39.85 -42.33
N LYS A 366 -25.07 40.92 -42.61
CA LYS A 366 -24.95 41.75 -43.83
C LYS A 366 -24.18 43.04 -43.61
N VAL A 367 -23.86 43.41 -42.36
CA VAL A 367 -23.10 44.62 -42.05
C VAL A 367 -21.67 44.49 -42.58
N ARG A 368 -21.20 45.57 -43.18
CA ARG A 368 -19.87 45.71 -43.77
C ARG A 368 -19.28 47.01 -43.23
N VAL A 369 -18.11 46.92 -42.61
CA VAL A 369 -17.39 48.07 -42.02
C VAL A 369 -16.23 48.45 -42.95
N PRO A 370 -16.01 49.74 -43.26
CA PRO A 370 -14.88 50.17 -44.07
C PRO A 370 -13.57 49.91 -43.32
N LYS A 371 -12.67 49.18 -43.97
CA LYS A 371 -11.36 48.79 -43.45
C LYS A 371 -10.42 49.99 -43.47
N LYS A 372 -10.11 50.54 -42.29
CA LYS A 372 -9.02 51.52 -42.15
C LYS A 372 -7.69 50.81 -42.43
N ALA A 373 -6.98 51.25 -43.47
CA ALA A 373 -5.72 50.65 -43.92
C ALA A 373 -4.53 51.02 -43.01
N ILE A 374 -4.55 50.52 -41.76
CA ILE A 374 -3.41 50.63 -40.84
C ILE A 374 -2.35 49.61 -41.28
N LYS A 375 -1.16 50.08 -41.66
CA LYS A 375 -0.11 49.29 -42.35
C LYS A 375 0.69 48.32 -41.47
N SER A 376 0.28 48.03 -40.23
CA SER A 376 1.03 47.20 -39.26
C SER A 376 0.85 45.69 -39.50
N SER A 377 1.23 45.20 -40.69
CA SER A 377 1.20 43.76 -41.02
C SER A 377 2.00 42.87 -40.05
N LEU A 378 2.94 43.46 -39.30
CA LEU A 378 3.77 42.78 -38.30
C LEU A 378 3.10 42.59 -36.94
N PHE A 379 1.96 43.24 -36.66
CA PHE A 379 1.34 43.19 -35.34
C PHE A 379 0.77 41.81 -34.99
N ARG A 380 0.09 41.15 -35.94
CA ARG A 380 -0.48 39.80 -35.71
C ARG A 380 0.59 38.74 -35.46
N PRO A 381 1.65 38.60 -36.29
CA PRO A 381 2.73 37.65 -35.99
C PRO A 381 3.45 37.96 -34.69
N CYS A 382 3.68 39.24 -34.37
CA CYS A 382 4.32 39.64 -33.11
C CYS A 382 3.50 39.21 -31.88
N LEU A 383 2.18 39.43 -31.91
CA LEU A 383 1.27 38.95 -30.87
C LEU A 383 1.25 37.43 -30.75
N PHE A 384 1.11 36.71 -31.87
CA PHE A 384 1.10 35.24 -31.88
C PHE A 384 2.39 34.67 -31.26
N LEU A 385 3.55 35.25 -31.63
CA LEU A 385 4.85 34.87 -31.06
C LEU A 385 4.95 35.25 -29.58
N LEU A 386 4.39 36.38 -29.14
CA LEU A 386 4.37 36.80 -27.74
C LEU A 386 3.55 35.84 -26.86
N LEU A 387 2.35 35.47 -27.31
CA LEU A 387 1.48 34.51 -26.60
C LEU A 387 2.09 33.11 -26.59
N SER A 388 2.61 32.65 -27.72
CA SER A 388 3.33 31.36 -27.81
C SER A 388 4.54 31.35 -26.88
N ALA A 389 5.34 32.43 -26.85
CA ALA A 389 6.48 32.54 -25.94
C ALA A 389 6.04 32.55 -24.47
N LEU A 390 4.94 33.22 -24.12
CA LEU A 390 4.41 33.22 -22.76
C LEU A 390 4.06 31.79 -22.29
N MET A 391 3.27 31.06 -23.10
CA MET A 391 2.86 29.69 -22.76
C MET A 391 4.03 28.72 -22.77
N LEU A 392 4.97 28.85 -23.71
CA LEU A 392 6.18 28.02 -23.75
C LEU A 392 7.16 28.32 -22.60
N MET A 393 7.22 29.58 -22.10
CA MET A 393 7.96 29.90 -20.87
C MET A 393 7.29 29.29 -19.64
N GLY A 394 5.95 29.32 -19.56
CA GLY A 394 5.20 28.64 -18.50
C GLY A 394 5.42 27.13 -18.51
N TRP A 395 5.30 26.49 -19.68
CA TRP A 395 5.58 25.06 -19.86
C TRP A 395 7.04 24.73 -19.54
N GLY A 396 8.00 25.54 -19.99
CA GLY A 396 9.42 25.37 -19.67
C GLY A 396 9.73 25.48 -18.18
N PHE A 397 9.01 26.33 -17.45
CA PHE A 397 9.08 26.42 -15.99
C PHE A 397 8.52 25.15 -15.32
N VAL A 398 7.31 24.72 -15.69
CA VAL A 398 6.69 23.49 -15.18
C VAL A 398 7.58 22.27 -15.47
N MET A 399 8.08 22.15 -16.69
CA MET A 399 9.04 21.13 -17.13
C MET A 399 10.30 21.08 -16.25
N ASN A 400 10.84 22.24 -15.89
CA ASN A 400 12.01 22.32 -15.00
C ASN A 400 11.67 21.84 -13.58
N GLU A 401 10.47 22.12 -13.09
CA GLU A 401 10.00 21.66 -11.77
C GLU A 401 9.56 20.18 -11.74
N GLN A 402 9.18 19.61 -12.89
CA GLN A 402 9.08 18.15 -13.06
C GLN A 402 10.47 17.50 -12.98
N PHE A 403 11.46 18.04 -13.70
CA PHE A 403 12.83 17.52 -13.63
C PHE A 403 13.54 17.75 -12.28
N SER A 404 13.09 18.69 -11.45
CA SER A 404 13.59 18.86 -10.08
C SER A 404 12.95 17.85 -9.09
N GLY A 405 11.97 17.06 -9.54
CA GLY A 405 11.19 16.16 -8.71
C GLY A 405 10.27 16.87 -7.71
N ARG A 406 10.04 18.18 -7.86
CA ARG A 406 9.22 18.98 -6.94
C ARG A 406 7.74 18.56 -6.92
N TYR A 407 7.28 17.91 -7.98
CA TYR A 407 5.92 17.37 -8.10
C TYR A 407 5.80 15.87 -7.78
N LEU A 408 6.81 15.27 -7.12
CA LEU A 408 6.68 13.91 -6.59
C LEU A 408 5.70 13.90 -5.42
N SER A 409 4.75 12.97 -5.45
CA SER A 409 3.66 12.92 -4.45
C SER A 409 4.16 12.60 -3.04
N CYS A 410 5.27 11.86 -2.91
CA CYS A 410 5.85 11.43 -1.64
C CYS A 410 7.38 11.54 -1.70
N THR A 411 7.99 12.19 -0.70
CA THR A 411 9.45 12.22 -0.50
C THR A 411 9.96 10.99 0.26
N SER A 412 9.10 10.36 1.07
CA SER A 412 9.31 9.03 1.63
C SER A 412 8.14 8.10 1.38
N ILE A 413 8.46 6.82 1.15
CA ILE A 413 7.49 5.74 0.86
C ILE A 413 7.72 4.59 1.85
N SER A 414 6.64 4.01 2.35
CA SER A 414 6.65 2.77 3.11
C SER A 414 6.40 1.60 2.17
N VAL A 415 7.24 0.57 2.20
CA VAL A 415 7.06 -0.63 1.37
C VAL A 415 7.05 -1.88 2.23
N GLN A 416 6.16 -2.82 1.93
CA GLN A 416 6.21 -4.19 2.42
C GLN A 416 6.30 -5.18 1.25
N PHE A 417 7.36 -5.97 1.24
CA PHE A 417 7.56 -7.03 0.26
C PHE A 417 7.00 -8.37 0.75
N GLY A 418 6.38 -9.12 -0.16
CA GLY A 418 6.16 -10.55 0.00
C GLY A 418 7.48 -11.32 0.02
N ASP A 419 7.47 -12.45 0.73
CA ASP A 419 8.65 -13.30 0.98
C ASP A 419 8.46 -14.76 0.53
N ASP A 420 7.40 -15.02 -0.26
CA ASP A 420 6.95 -16.36 -0.65
C ASP A 420 7.85 -17.03 -1.71
N PHE A 421 8.55 -16.23 -2.52
CA PHE A 421 9.50 -16.70 -3.55
C PHE A 421 10.95 -16.44 -3.18
N LEU A 422 11.26 -15.23 -2.70
CA LEU A 422 12.58 -14.85 -2.18
C LEU A 422 12.42 -14.39 -0.73
N PHE A 423 12.68 -15.29 0.20
CA PHE A 423 12.54 -15.03 1.64
C PHE A 423 13.25 -13.74 2.10
N ASN A 424 14.44 -13.47 1.54
CA ASN A 424 15.23 -12.29 1.88
C ASN A 424 14.59 -10.95 1.46
N LEU A 425 13.57 -10.92 0.57
CA LEU A 425 12.91 -9.67 0.20
C LEU A 425 12.05 -9.10 1.32
N GLY A 426 11.44 -9.94 2.17
CA GLY A 426 10.69 -9.48 3.34
C GLY A 426 11.52 -8.57 4.26
N PHE A 427 12.84 -8.81 4.33
CA PHE A 427 13.81 -8.02 5.10
C PHE A 427 14.03 -6.60 4.58
N PHE A 428 13.61 -6.30 3.36
CA PHE A 428 13.69 -4.97 2.76
C PHE A 428 12.38 -4.18 2.90
N SER A 429 11.41 -4.70 3.67
CA SER A 429 10.21 -3.95 4.01
C SER A 429 10.55 -2.86 5.03
N GLY A 430 10.18 -1.62 4.75
CA GLY A 430 10.54 -0.45 5.56
C GLY A 430 10.28 0.86 4.84
N VAL A 431 10.77 1.96 5.42
CA VAL A 431 10.68 3.30 4.81
C VAL A 431 11.86 3.55 3.87
N TYR A 432 11.59 4.14 2.72
CA TYR A 432 12.57 4.61 1.74
C TYR A 432 12.40 6.11 1.53
N GLU A 433 13.50 6.86 1.44
CA GLU A 433 13.53 8.31 1.25
C GLU A 433 14.20 8.65 -0.08
N ILE A 434 13.75 9.71 -0.77
CA ILE A 434 14.46 10.26 -1.92
C ILE A 434 15.85 10.74 -1.46
N SER A 435 16.90 10.05 -1.88
CA SER A 435 18.27 10.40 -1.53
C SER A 435 18.86 11.42 -2.50
N HIS A 436 18.73 11.14 -3.79
CA HIS A 436 19.32 11.93 -4.86
C HIS A 436 18.60 11.64 -6.18
N PHE A 437 18.89 12.49 -7.17
CA PHE A 437 18.50 12.25 -8.54
C PHE A 437 19.66 11.59 -9.30
N ASP A 438 19.34 10.61 -10.13
CA ASP A 438 20.33 9.88 -10.93
C ASP A 438 20.95 10.77 -12.04
N ARG A 439 21.81 10.17 -12.88
CA ARG A 439 22.44 10.89 -14.01
C ARG A 439 21.42 11.41 -15.05
N PHE A 440 20.19 10.88 -15.05
CA PHE A 440 19.09 11.25 -15.93
C PHE A 440 18.02 12.12 -15.23
N HIS A 441 18.31 12.61 -14.02
CA HIS A 441 17.46 13.46 -13.20
C HIS A 441 16.16 12.75 -12.75
N ARG A 442 16.26 11.47 -12.40
CA ARG A 442 15.16 10.63 -11.89
C ARG A 442 15.34 10.38 -10.40
N PRO A 443 14.26 10.39 -9.59
CA PRO A 443 14.36 10.14 -8.17
C PRO A 443 14.84 8.72 -7.91
N VAL A 444 15.77 8.58 -6.96
CA VAL A 444 16.20 7.30 -6.40
C VAL A 444 15.80 7.28 -4.94
N TYR A 445 14.90 6.37 -4.59
CA TYR A 445 14.49 6.14 -3.20
C TYR A 445 15.46 5.14 -2.59
N LEU A 446 16.17 5.54 -1.53
CA LEU A 446 17.05 4.67 -0.76
C LEU A 446 16.41 4.33 0.58
N GLU A 447 16.64 3.12 1.05
CA GLU A 447 16.18 2.65 2.35
C GLU A 447 16.66 3.58 3.50
N LYS A 448 15.72 3.98 4.37
CA LYS A 448 15.94 4.96 5.44
C LYS A 448 16.87 4.41 6.53
N LYS A 449 18.15 4.77 6.42
CA LYS A 449 19.21 4.72 7.44
C LYS A 449 19.16 3.56 8.46
N VAL A 450 19.54 2.37 8.02
CA VAL A 450 20.39 1.51 8.88
C VAL A 450 21.82 2.04 8.78
N SER A 451 22.24 2.85 9.75
CA SER A 451 23.58 3.48 9.75
C SER A 451 24.66 2.46 10.16
N LEU A 452 25.18 1.71 9.18
CA LEU A 452 26.16 0.62 9.32
C LEU A 452 27.57 1.03 9.87
N GLY A 453 27.66 2.03 10.75
CA GLY A 453 28.87 2.55 11.41
C GLY A 453 29.83 3.32 10.49
N ASN A 454 29.88 2.96 9.21
CA ASN A 454 30.87 3.43 8.24
C ASN A 454 30.36 4.57 7.33
N GLY A 455 29.21 5.17 7.64
CA GLY A 455 28.60 6.23 6.83
C GLY A 455 28.04 5.77 5.47
N GLN A 456 27.88 4.46 5.27
CA GLN A 456 27.09 3.91 4.16
C GLN A 456 25.62 3.86 4.57
N GLU A 457 24.81 4.68 3.92
CA GLU A 457 23.35 4.73 4.07
C GLU A 457 22.67 3.80 3.05
N GLY A 458 21.43 3.37 3.33
CA GLY A 458 20.49 2.62 2.47
C GLY A 458 21.06 1.76 1.33
N LYS A 459 21.08 0.43 1.52
CA LYS A 459 21.48 -0.52 0.46
C LYS A 459 20.30 -1.02 -0.37
N GLY A 460 19.08 -1.07 0.15
CA GLY A 460 17.89 -1.21 -0.68
C GLY A 460 17.65 0.07 -1.48
N MET A 461 17.37 -0.04 -2.78
CA MET A 461 17.02 1.10 -3.63
C MET A 461 15.88 0.81 -4.59
N PHE A 462 14.99 1.79 -4.78
CA PHE A 462 14.10 1.87 -5.93
C PHE A 462 14.60 2.94 -6.89
N ALA A 463 14.68 2.55 -8.16
CA ALA A 463 15.08 3.43 -9.26
C ALA A 463 14.36 3.01 -10.55
N TYR A 464 14.28 3.92 -11.52
CA TYR A 464 13.70 3.64 -12.82
C TYR A 464 14.76 3.09 -13.79
N CYS A 465 14.51 1.92 -14.38
CA CYS A 465 15.39 1.35 -15.40
C CYS A 465 14.97 1.80 -16.82
N ASP A 466 15.77 2.68 -17.42
CA ASP A 466 15.53 3.24 -18.76
C ASP A 466 15.46 2.20 -19.89
N SER A 467 16.22 1.11 -19.79
CA SER A 467 16.28 0.09 -20.84
C SER A 467 15.09 -0.88 -20.83
N LEU A 468 14.33 -0.90 -19.73
CA LEU A 468 13.15 -1.74 -19.54
C LEU A 468 11.84 -0.93 -19.55
N GLY A 469 11.87 0.35 -19.15
CA GLY A 469 10.65 1.17 -19.03
C GLY A 469 9.85 0.84 -17.78
N THR A 470 10.54 0.53 -16.68
CA THR A 470 9.96 -0.02 -15.45
C THR A 470 10.63 0.58 -14.22
N TRP A 471 9.90 0.65 -13.11
CA TRP A 471 10.53 0.78 -11.80
C TRP A 471 11.14 -0.56 -11.36
N THR A 472 12.26 -0.47 -10.66
CA THR A 472 13.06 -1.61 -10.25
C THR A 472 13.49 -1.43 -8.81
N PHE A 473 13.37 -2.49 -8.02
CA PHE A 473 13.99 -2.63 -6.72
C PHE A 473 15.29 -3.42 -6.85
N SER A 474 16.37 -2.92 -6.27
CA SER A 474 17.64 -3.63 -6.21
C SER A 474 18.38 -3.36 -4.91
N PHE A 475 19.32 -4.25 -4.58
CA PHE A 475 20.27 -4.05 -3.50
C PHE A 475 21.62 -4.66 -3.93
N PRO A 476 22.76 -4.09 -3.51
CA PRO A 476 24.06 -4.57 -3.92
C PRO A 476 24.44 -5.84 -3.15
N GLN A 477 25.04 -6.81 -3.86
CA GLN A 477 25.54 -8.05 -3.25
C GLN A 477 26.85 -7.83 -2.47
N SER A 478 27.59 -6.75 -2.75
CA SER A 478 28.82 -6.37 -2.05
C SER A 478 28.84 -4.87 -1.73
N GLN A 479 29.58 -4.47 -0.69
CA GLN A 479 29.61 -3.08 -0.20
C GLN A 479 30.20 -2.05 -1.18
N ASP A 480 30.94 -2.50 -2.19
CA ASP A 480 31.66 -1.62 -3.13
C ASP A 480 30.96 -1.46 -4.49
N GLN A 481 29.86 -2.17 -4.73
CA GLN A 481 29.09 -2.05 -5.98
C GLN A 481 27.94 -1.05 -5.82
N VAL A 482 28.02 0.05 -6.56
CA VAL A 482 26.82 0.84 -6.90
C VAL A 482 25.92 -0.07 -7.74
N ALA A 483 24.73 -0.37 -7.26
CA ALA A 483 23.78 -1.19 -7.99
C ALA A 483 23.37 -0.47 -9.29
N ASP A 484 23.50 -1.15 -10.42
CA ASP A 484 22.85 -0.71 -11.66
C ASP A 484 21.33 -0.83 -11.43
N PRO A 485 20.52 0.23 -11.63
CA PRO A 485 19.06 0.14 -11.47
C PRO A 485 18.46 -0.97 -12.33
N CYS A 486 19.04 -1.26 -13.51
CA CYS A 486 18.58 -2.33 -14.37
C CYS A 486 18.99 -3.74 -13.91
N TYR A 487 19.78 -3.89 -12.83
CA TYR A 487 20.04 -5.16 -12.15
C TYR A 487 19.09 -5.34 -10.96
N TRP A 488 17.88 -5.78 -11.28
CA TRP A 488 16.76 -5.79 -10.35
C TRP A 488 16.57 -7.13 -9.63
N HIS A 489 16.02 -7.06 -8.42
CA HIS A 489 15.53 -8.20 -7.63
C HIS A 489 13.99 -8.25 -7.63
N ALA A 490 13.34 -7.08 -7.70
CA ALA A 490 11.94 -6.95 -8.08
C ALA A 490 11.73 -5.81 -9.10
N ILE A 491 10.65 -5.87 -9.88
CA ILE A 491 10.35 -4.97 -10.99
C ILE A 491 8.83 -4.68 -11.03
N SER A 492 8.43 -3.46 -11.35
CA SER A 492 7.02 -3.09 -11.57
C SER A 492 6.52 -3.62 -12.92
N SER A 493 5.23 -3.45 -13.21
CA SER A 493 4.75 -3.40 -14.59
C SER A 493 5.43 -2.28 -15.38
N ASP A 494 5.48 -2.42 -16.72
CA ASP A 494 5.89 -1.36 -17.66
C ASP A 494 5.09 -0.07 -17.40
N THR A 495 5.78 1.07 -17.41
CA THR A 495 5.18 2.39 -17.13
C THR A 495 5.96 3.52 -17.80
N GLU A 496 5.28 4.58 -18.23
CA GLU A 496 5.92 5.82 -18.69
C GLU A 496 6.05 6.89 -17.58
N VAL A 497 5.59 6.58 -16.36
CA VAL A 497 5.44 7.55 -15.26
C VAL A 497 6.58 7.43 -14.25
N TYR A 498 7.17 8.58 -13.89
CA TYR A 498 8.29 8.67 -12.96
C TYR A 498 7.90 8.98 -11.50
N ASP A 499 6.61 8.96 -11.17
CA ASP A 499 6.15 8.85 -9.79
C ASP A 499 5.87 7.38 -9.49
N ILE A 500 6.59 6.82 -8.52
CA ILE A 500 6.48 5.42 -8.11
C ILE A 500 5.14 5.11 -7.41
N MET A 501 4.48 6.12 -6.82
CA MET A 501 3.21 5.92 -6.11
C MET A 501 2.06 5.55 -7.05
N ASN A 502 2.13 5.94 -8.33
CA ASN A 502 1.20 5.46 -9.36
C ASN A 502 1.31 3.94 -9.62
N LEU A 503 2.32 3.27 -9.05
CA LEU A 503 2.56 1.83 -9.16
C LEU A 503 2.31 1.09 -7.84
N ALA A 504 1.86 1.78 -6.78
CA ALA A 504 1.55 1.18 -5.49
C ALA A 504 0.45 0.10 -5.56
N LEU A 505 -0.49 0.26 -6.50
CA LEU A 505 -1.57 -0.69 -6.80
C LEU A 505 -1.30 -1.56 -8.04
N SER A 506 -0.13 -1.44 -8.68
CA SER A 506 0.23 -2.22 -9.87
C SER A 506 0.84 -3.57 -9.49
N ASP A 507 0.83 -4.53 -10.42
CA ASP A 507 1.53 -5.80 -10.20
C ASP A 507 3.05 -5.58 -10.15
N TRP A 508 3.66 -6.01 -9.05
CA TRP A 508 5.12 -6.11 -8.91
C TRP A 508 5.56 -7.57 -9.03
N TYR A 509 6.73 -7.77 -9.64
CA TYR A 509 7.26 -9.08 -9.98
C TYR A 509 8.64 -9.31 -9.36
N VAL A 510 8.90 -10.53 -8.91
CA VAL A 510 10.19 -11.02 -8.41
C VAL A 510 10.80 -12.00 -9.41
N PHE A 511 12.13 -11.99 -9.56
CA PHE A 511 12.81 -12.97 -10.41
C PHE A 511 13.02 -14.28 -9.65
N ASP A 512 12.23 -15.30 -9.99
CA ASP A 512 12.44 -16.66 -9.50
C ASP A 512 13.60 -17.32 -10.28
N SER A 513 14.66 -17.70 -9.56
CA SER A 513 15.88 -18.30 -10.11
C SER A 513 15.67 -19.74 -10.61
N ASP A 514 14.73 -20.49 -10.03
CA ASP A 514 14.40 -21.86 -10.41
C ASP A 514 13.49 -21.87 -11.65
N MET A 515 12.47 -21.01 -11.68
CA MET A 515 11.58 -20.86 -12.83
C MET A 515 12.15 -20.00 -13.96
N LYS A 516 13.19 -19.18 -13.70
CA LYS A 516 13.88 -18.28 -14.64
C LYS A 516 12.95 -17.30 -15.36
N LYS A 517 11.94 -16.81 -14.65
CA LYS A 517 10.95 -15.86 -15.15
C LYS A 517 10.52 -14.91 -14.02
N PRO A 518 10.04 -13.70 -14.34
CA PRO A 518 9.29 -12.91 -13.37
C PRO A 518 8.06 -13.67 -12.90
N VAL A 519 7.74 -13.54 -11.61
CA VAL A 519 6.56 -14.06 -10.96
C VAL A 519 5.94 -12.91 -10.17
N PRO A 520 4.62 -12.64 -10.26
CA PRO A 520 4.01 -11.60 -9.45
C PRO A 520 4.15 -11.96 -7.96
N PHE A 521 4.35 -10.95 -7.11
CA PHE A 521 4.25 -11.16 -5.66
C PHE A 521 2.85 -11.65 -5.27
N GLN A 522 2.76 -12.46 -4.22
CA GLN A 522 1.46 -12.78 -3.60
C GLN A 522 0.97 -11.62 -2.74
N HIS A 523 1.89 -10.88 -2.11
CA HIS A 523 1.65 -9.66 -1.38
C HIS A 523 2.73 -8.64 -1.70
N PHE A 524 2.32 -7.42 -2.03
CA PHE A 524 3.18 -6.25 -2.14
C PHE A 524 2.33 -5.05 -1.73
N ALA A 525 2.84 -4.23 -0.81
CA ALA A 525 2.18 -3.00 -0.39
C ALA A 525 3.18 -1.85 -0.47
N MET A 526 2.75 -0.73 -1.03
CA MET A 526 3.48 0.53 -1.03
C MET A 526 2.51 1.63 -0.63
N ASP A 527 2.94 2.50 0.27
CA ASP A 527 2.15 3.65 0.76
C ASP A 527 3.05 4.87 0.94
N CYS A 528 2.46 6.06 1.02
CA CYS A 528 3.18 7.27 1.37
C CYS A 528 3.58 7.20 2.85
N ALA A 529 4.86 7.41 3.16
CA ALA A 529 5.34 7.57 4.53
C ALA A 529 5.44 9.05 4.94
N ASP A 530 5.26 9.97 3.99
CA ASP A 530 5.14 11.40 4.26
C ASP A 530 3.77 11.74 4.84
N CYS A 531 3.77 12.63 5.82
CA CYS A 531 2.56 13.33 6.23
C CYS A 531 2.46 14.73 5.63
N ILE A 532 1.24 15.08 5.20
CA ILE A 532 0.88 16.41 4.69
C ILE A 532 0.10 17.13 5.78
N ARG A 533 0.46 18.38 6.08
CA ARG A 533 -0.12 19.14 7.21
C ARG A 533 -1.58 19.57 7.00
N ASP A 534 -2.00 19.74 5.76
CA ASP A 534 -3.25 20.43 5.43
C ASP A 534 -4.42 19.49 5.08
N VAL A 535 -4.19 18.17 5.03
CA VAL A 535 -5.26 17.19 4.79
C VAL A 535 -5.97 16.84 6.11
N GLU A 536 -7.19 17.35 6.30
CA GLU A 536 -8.05 17.09 7.49
C GLU A 536 -8.38 15.59 7.74
N ARG A 537 -7.89 14.67 6.90
CA ARG A 537 -8.13 13.24 6.97
C ARG A 537 -6.86 12.40 6.88
N GLY A 538 -6.27 12.12 8.05
CA GLY A 538 -5.90 10.75 8.36
C GLY A 538 -4.50 10.26 8.02
N SER A 539 -3.59 11.09 7.49
CA SER A 539 -2.20 10.65 7.21
C SER A 539 -1.50 10.05 8.45
N CYS A 540 -1.65 10.66 9.63
CA CYS A 540 -1.19 10.09 10.91
C CYS A 540 -2.30 9.36 11.69
N SER A 541 -3.17 8.62 10.99
CA SER A 541 -4.29 7.85 11.54
C SER A 541 -5.27 8.64 12.43
N SER A 542 -5.30 9.98 12.33
CA SER A 542 -5.97 10.93 13.25
C SER A 542 -5.49 10.91 14.72
N VAL A 543 -4.37 10.25 15.01
CA VAL A 543 -3.84 10.03 16.38
C VAL A 543 -2.33 10.32 16.50
N GLY A 544 -1.82 11.20 15.64
CA GLY A 544 -0.49 11.80 15.72
C GLY A 544 -0.46 13.17 15.04
N GLU A 545 0.60 13.93 15.28
CA GLU A 545 0.85 15.24 14.66
C GLU A 545 1.90 15.12 13.54
N CYS A 546 1.73 15.90 12.46
CA CYS A 546 2.67 15.90 11.34
C CYS A 546 3.82 16.91 11.55
N ILE A 547 5.00 16.40 11.87
CA ILE A 547 6.20 17.19 12.16
C ILE A 547 7.28 16.81 11.14
N ASP A 548 7.69 17.78 10.33
CA ASP A 548 8.75 17.65 9.31
C ASP A 548 8.56 16.42 8.39
N ASN A 549 7.33 16.30 7.85
CA ASN A 549 6.81 15.22 7.02
C ASN A 549 6.78 13.83 7.69
N GLN A 550 7.00 13.73 9.01
CA GLN A 550 6.92 12.47 9.76
C GLN A 550 5.81 12.54 10.82
N CYS A 551 5.09 11.43 10.99
CA CYS A 551 4.07 11.33 12.02
C CYS A 551 4.68 11.14 13.40
N VAL A 552 4.45 12.10 14.29
CA VAL A 552 4.79 12.00 15.71
C VAL A 552 3.53 11.54 16.45
N CYS A 553 3.57 10.31 16.94
CA CYS A 553 2.41 9.64 17.50
C CYS A 553 2.07 10.14 18.91
N ASN A 554 0.76 10.27 19.19
CA ASN A 554 0.28 10.57 20.52
C ASN A 554 0.53 9.39 21.48
N ASP A 555 0.57 9.68 22.78
CA ASP A 555 0.64 8.67 23.85
C ASP A 555 -0.38 7.53 23.60
N GLY A 556 0.11 6.29 23.57
CA GLY A 556 -0.73 5.12 23.32
C GLY A 556 -0.74 4.62 21.87
N ARG A 557 0.04 5.22 20.96
CA ARG A 557 0.18 4.84 19.55
C ARG A 557 1.63 4.65 19.12
N MET A 558 1.84 3.88 18.05
CA MET A 558 3.14 3.73 17.38
C MET A 558 2.95 3.34 15.90
N GLY A 559 4.03 3.28 15.13
CA GLY A 559 4.03 2.94 13.71
C GLY A 559 4.49 4.11 12.84
N ILE A 560 4.55 3.90 11.52
CA ILE A 560 5.00 4.94 10.57
C ILE A 560 3.94 6.03 10.45
N ASN A 561 2.66 5.63 10.42
CA ASN A 561 1.48 6.48 10.27
C ASN A 561 0.63 6.48 11.55
N CYS A 562 1.24 6.15 12.70
CA CYS A 562 0.61 5.99 14.02
C CYS A 562 -0.55 4.98 14.05
N GLU A 563 -0.48 4.00 13.15
CA GLU A 563 -1.56 3.05 12.85
C GLU A 563 -1.74 1.99 13.95
N TYR A 564 -0.68 1.64 14.70
CA TYR A 564 -0.76 0.65 15.76
C TYR A 564 -1.05 1.27 17.13
N HIS A 565 -1.62 0.45 18.01
CA HIS A 565 -1.67 0.73 19.44
C HIS A 565 -0.28 0.55 20.09
N LYS A 566 -0.06 1.20 21.24
CA LYS A 566 1.12 0.99 22.09
C LYS A 566 1.38 -0.51 22.27
N PRO A 567 2.63 -0.97 22.11
CA PRO A 567 2.96 -2.36 22.30
C PRO A 567 2.84 -2.78 23.76
N CYS A 568 2.54 -4.05 23.98
CA CYS A 568 2.64 -4.68 25.28
C CYS A 568 4.06 -4.55 25.83
N ASP A 569 4.22 -3.99 27.03
CA ASP A 569 5.54 -3.82 27.64
C ASP A 569 6.19 -5.17 28.03
N ARG A 570 5.38 -6.21 28.23
CA ARG A 570 5.81 -7.60 28.44
C ARG A 570 4.85 -8.59 27.82
N ILE A 571 5.40 -9.59 27.14
CA ILE A 571 4.68 -10.71 26.54
C ILE A 571 5.04 -12.03 27.25
N HIS A 572 4.07 -12.95 27.29
CA HIS A 572 4.18 -14.27 27.92
C HIS A 572 3.87 -15.35 26.88
N VAL A 573 4.61 -16.45 26.90
CA VAL A 573 4.25 -17.65 26.13
C VAL A 573 3.02 -18.29 26.77
N ASN A 574 2.01 -18.64 25.98
CA ASN A 574 0.87 -19.41 26.48
C ASN A 574 1.24 -20.89 26.60
N THR A 575 1.45 -21.34 27.82
CA THR A 575 1.91 -22.69 28.14
C THR A 575 0.86 -23.77 27.83
N GLU A 576 -0.42 -23.41 27.69
CA GLU A 576 -1.48 -24.33 27.24
C GLU A 576 -1.19 -24.97 25.86
N PHE A 577 -0.42 -24.28 25.02
CA PHE A 577 -0.03 -24.77 23.70
C PHE A 577 1.30 -25.55 23.70
N GLY A 578 2.00 -25.61 24.83
CA GLY A 578 3.28 -26.31 24.97
C GLY A 578 4.54 -25.46 24.70
N GLY A 579 4.35 -24.18 24.39
CA GLY A 579 5.45 -23.23 24.17
C GLY A 579 6.25 -23.49 22.89
N PHE A 580 7.48 -22.95 22.81
CA PHE A 580 8.36 -23.13 21.65
C PHE A 580 9.07 -24.50 21.72
N PRO A 581 8.80 -25.45 20.80
CA PRO A 581 9.32 -26.82 20.91
C PRO A 581 10.79 -26.92 20.46
N GLY A 582 11.71 -27.17 21.38
CA GLY A 582 13.14 -27.29 21.06
C GLY A 582 13.97 -28.08 22.08
N PRO A 583 15.26 -28.34 21.78
CA PRO A 583 16.23 -28.88 22.72
C PRO A 583 16.75 -27.83 23.72
N ILE A 584 16.47 -26.55 23.45
CA ILE A 584 16.74 -25.39 24.29
C ILE A 584 15.45 -25.06 25.03
N GLN A 585 15.54 -24.75 26.33
CA GLN A 585 14.44 -24.22 27.11
C GLN A 585 14.23 -22.75 26.70
N TRP A 586 13.06 -22.46 26.12
CA TRP A 586 12.69 -21.10 25.75
C TRP A 586 12.04 -20.42 26.94
N SER A 587 12.44 -19.19 27.22
CA SER A 587 11.86 -18.40 28.31
C SER A 587 10.37 -18.20 28.05
N GLU A 588 9.57 -18.34 29.10
CA GLU A 588 8.14 -18.06 29.04
C GLU A 588 7.84 -16.55 28.99
N ARG A 589 8.84 -15.67 29.23
CA ARG A 589 8.63 -14.25 29.48
C ARG A 589 9.63 -13.37 28.76
N TYR A 590 9.11 -12.46 27.95
CA TYR A 590 9.92 -11.46 27.26
C TYR A 590 9.45 -10.04 27.62
N ASP A 591 10.38 -9.23 28.11
CA ASP A 591 10.17 -7.79 28.32
C ASP A 591 10.54 -7.04 27.03
N ILE A 592 9.87 -5.93 26.78
CA ILE A 592 10.28 -4.97 25.74
C ILE A 592 11.71 -4.47 26.01
N LEU A 593 12.51 -4.34 24.96
CA LEU A 593 13.88 -3.83 25.07
C LEU A 593 13.88 -2.31 25.03
N HIS A 594 14.44 -1.68 26.06
CA HIS A 594 14.67 -0.25 26.12
C HIS A 594 16.16 0.07 25.94
N HIS A 595 16.45 1.29 25.50
CA HIS A 595 17.81 1.82 25.51
C HIS A 595 18.33 1.99 26.96
N CYS A 596 19.64 1.85 27.15
CA CYS A 596 20.28 1.84 28.49
C CYS A 596 19.93 3.00 29.43
N ASN A 597 19.71 4.19 28.85
CA ASN A 597 19.69 5.47 29.55
C ASN A 597 18.38 6.26 29.32
N THR A 598 17.45 5.70 28.54
CA THR A 598 16.16 6.35 28.20
C THR A 598 15.03 5.33 28.33
N THR A 599 13.80 5.82 28.47
CA THR A 599 12.59 4.96 28.44
C THR A 599 12.14 4.65 27.01
N GLU A 600 12.94 5.04 26.02
CA GLU A 600 12.69 4.81 24.60
C GLU A 600 12.76 3.31 24.30
N VAL A 601 11.83 2.84 23.49
CA VAL A 601 11.76 1.46 23.02
C VAL A 601 12.77 1.26 21.90
N VAL A 602 13.52 0.16 21.92
CA VAL A 602 14.35 -0.23 20.79
C VAL A 602 13.44 -0.76 19.70
N GLU A 603 13.39 -0.05 18.58
CA GLU A 603 12.59 -0.42 17.42
C GLU A 603 13.44 -0.95 16.26
N VAL A 604 12.89 -1.93 15.54
CA VAL A 604 13.44 -2.52 14.32
C VAL A 604 12.30 -2.61 13.31
N TYR A 605 12.45 -1.98 12.14
CA TYR A 605 11.37 -1.77 11.15
C TYR A 605 10.08 -1.21 11.78
N HIS A 606 10.20 -0.19 12.65
CA HIS A 606 9.08 0.43 13.38
C HIS A 606 8.23 -0.57 14.19
N ARG A 607 8.89 -1.55 14.81
CA ARG A 607 8.31 -2.52 15.75
C ARG A 607 9.22 -2.71 16.96
N PRO A 608 8.68 -2.92 18.17
CA PRO A 608 9.45 -3.17 19.37
C PRO A 608 10.26 -4.48 19.27
N VAL A 609 11.43 -4.46 19.90
CA VAL A 609 12.20 -5.67 20.20
C VAL A 609 11.81 -6.20 21.57
N TYR A 610 11.69 -7.52 21.72
CA TYR A 610 11.49 -8.19 23.01
C TYR A 610 12.67 -9.08 23.36
N VAL A 611 13.02 -9.19 24.64
CA VAL A 611 14.12 -10.05 25.12
C VAL A 611 13.76 -10.79 26.41
N SER A 612 14.32 -11.98 26.62
CA SER A 612 14.04 -12.79 27.81
C SER A 612 14.48 -12.11 29.12
N ILE A 613 13.80 -12.45 30.21
CA ILE A 613 14.00 -11.82 31.53
C ILE A 613 14.98 -12.60 32.41
N ASP A 614 15.11 -13.91 32.18
CA ASP A 614 15.65 -14.86 33.15
C ASP A 614 17.16 -14.70 33.38
N LYS A 615 17.50 -13.98 34.45
CA LYS A 615 18.86 -13.56 34.83
C LYS A 615 19.86 -14.71 35.00
N ASN A 616 19.37 -15.92 35.20
CA ASN A 616 20.16 -17.12 35.42
C ASN A 616 20.32 -17.96 34.14
N GLU A 617 19.51 -17.71 33.10
CA GLU A 617 19.47 -18.52 31.89
C GLU A 617 20.25 -17.86 30.76
N VAL A 618 21.48 -18.35 30.57
CA VAL A 618 22.20 -18.18 29.31
C VAL A 618 21.77 -19.37 28.43
N PRO A 619 21.24 -19.15 27.22
CA PRO A 619 21.36 -17.96 26.38
C PRO A 619 20.25 -16.91 26.52
N LEU A 620 20.61 -15.63 26.35
CA LEU A 620 19.64 -14.53 26.17
C LEU A 620 18.89 -14.73 24.85
N GLN A 621 17.56 -14.65 24.89
CA GLN A 621 16.68 -14.86 23.75
C GLN A 621 16.05 -13.52 23.32
N VAL A 622 15.78 -13.38 22.02
CA VAL A 622 15.23 -12.16 21.41
C VAL A 622 14.07 -12.52 20.48
N ILE A 623 13.02 -11.69 20.49
CA ILE A 623 11.96 -11.68 19.48
C ILE A 623 12.03 -10.34 18.76
N VAL A 624 12.19 -10.37 17.44
CA VAL A 624 12.38 -9.18 16.60
C VAL A 624 11.56 -9.29 15.32
N TYR A 625 11.13 -8.16 14.79
CA TYR A 625 10.43 -8.08 13.51
C TYR A 625 11.43 -8.00 12.36
N THR A 626 11.14 -8.63 11.22
CA THR A 626 12.01 -8.65 10.03
C THR A 626 11.31 -8.08 8.79
N GLY A 627 10.42 -7.12 8.96
CA GLY A 627 9.74 -6.41 7.88
C GLY A 627 8.41 -7.04 7.41
N ARG A 628 8.31 -8.38 7.37
CA ARG A 628 7.07 -9.14 7.08
C ARG A 628 6.69 -10.20 8.13
N ARG A 629 7.62 -10.58 9.02
CA ARG A 629 7.45 -11.66 10.01
C ARG A 629 8.11 -11.31 11.33
N TRP A 630 7.61 -11.90 12.39
CA TRP A 630 8.30 -11.99 13.67
C TRP A 630 9.20 -13.23 13.69
N ILE A 631 10.36 -13.10 14.33
CA ILE A 631 11.28 -14.22 14.54
C ILE A 631 11.66 -14.34 16.00
N VAL A 632 11.93 -15.56 16.46
CA VAL A 632 12.51 -15.86 17.78
C VAL A 632 13.90 -16.44 17.58
N SER A 633 14.90 -15.94 18.32
CA SER A 633 16.27 -16.43 18.22
C SER A 633 17.08 -16.27 19.50
N GLU A 634 18.14 -17.06 19.66
CA GLU A 634 19.21 -16.74 20.61
C GLU A 634 20.00 -15.50 20.16
N VAL A 635 20.40 -14.65 21.12
CA VAL A 635 21.32 -13.53 20.84
C VAL A 635 22.71 -14.01 20.38
N ASN A 636 23.09 -15.26 20.68
CA ASN A 636 24.31 -15.90 20.15
C ASN A 636 24.20 -16.25 18.64
N ASN A 637 22.97 -16.36 18.12
CA ASN A 637 22.66 -16.63 16.71
C ASN A 637 22.46 -15.33 15.90
N LEU A 638 22.66 -14.17 16.54
CA LEU A 638 23.01 -12.93 15.86
C LEU A 638 24.53 -12.89 15.59
N PRO A 639 25.00 -12.17 14.56
CA PRO A 639 26.42 -11.89 14.34
C PRO A 639 27.10 -11.37 15.61
N PRO A 640 28.40 -11.66 15.80
CA PRO A 640 29.11 -11.26 17.00
C PRO A 640 29.05 -9.75 17.17
N MET A 641 28.32 -9.31 18.22
CA MET A 641 28.37 -7.94 18.70
C MET A 641 29.84 -7.55 18.96
N PRO A 642 30.26 -6.30 18.70
CA PRO A 642 31.66 -5.87 18.82
C PRO A 642 32.26 -6.30 20.16
N SER A 643 33.36 -7.06 20.08
CA SER A 643 33.51 -8.21 20.97
C SER A 643 33.72 -7.86 22.45
N THR A 644 32.86 -8.41 23.30
CA THR A 644 33.01 -8.39 24.75
C THR A 644 33.92 -9.51 25.26
N GLU A 645 34.83 -10.02 24.41
CA GLU A 645 35.61 -11.25 24.63
C GLU A 645 36.44 -11.27 25.93
N ASN A 646 36.69 -10.10 26.54
CA ASN A 646 37.53 -9.96 27.73
C ASN A 646 36.78 -9.67 29.03
N TYR A 647 35.44 -9.60 29.04
CA TYR A 647 34.68 -9.27 30.25
C TYR A 647 33.53 -10.25 30.53
N PRO A 648 33.33 -10.72 31.79
CA PRO A 648 32.10 -11.36 32.21
C PRO A 648 30.99 -10.31 32.25
N VAL A 649 30.31 -10.13 31.12
CA VAL A 649 29.32 -9.06 30.92
C VAL A 649 28.08 -9.32 31.76
N HIS A 650 27.74 -8.39 32.66
CA HIS A 650 26.47 -8.40 33.40
C HIS A 650 25.28 -8.39 32.44
N HIS A 651 24.17 -9.03 32.81
CA HIS A 651 23.01 -9.20 31.94
C HIS A 651 22.52 -7.87 31.31
N ASP A 652 22.47 -6.80 32.11
CA ASP A 652 22.02 -5.48 31.67
C ASP A 652 22.97 -4.85 30.64
N VAL A 653 24.29 -5.10 30.76
CA VAL A 653 25.28 -4.63 29.78
C VAL A 653 25.16 -5.39 28.45
N ARG A 654 24.71 -6.66 28.47
CA ARG A 654 24.35 -7.38 27.23
C ARG A 654 23.10 -6.82 26.57
N ARG A 655 22.03 -6.54 27.34
CA ARG A 655 20.81 -5.88 26.84
C ARG A 655 21.15 -4.52 26.22
N CYS A 656 22.04 -3.76 26.85
CA CYS A 656 22.58 -2.50 26.35
C CYS A 656 23.28 -2.61 24.99
N LEU A 657 24.23 -3.54 24.85
CA LEU A 657 24.96 -3.74 23.60
C LEU A 657 24.04 -4.26 22.49
N LEU A 658 23.05 -5.08 22.84
CA LEU A 658 22.01 -5.53 21.92
C LEU A 658 21.12 -4.35 21.46
N ALA A 659 20.71 -3.46 22.36
CA ALA A 659 19.96 -2.25 22.01
C ALA A 659 20.74 -1.36 21.02
N GLU A 660 22.01 -1.10 21.30
CA GLU A 660 22.89 -0.32 20.42
C GLU A 660 23.11 -1.01 19.06
N PHE A 661 23.29 -2.34 19.06
CA PHE A 661 23.41 -3.15 17.84
C PHE A 661 22.14 -3.09 16.98
N LEU A 662 20.98 -3.33 17.57
CA LEU A 662 19.71 -3.38 16.86
C LEU A 662 19.29 -2.01 16.30
N THR A 663 19.57 -0.93 17.03
CA THR A 663 19.24 0.44 16.58
C THR A 663 20.11 0.89 15.41
N ASN A 664 21.43 0.64 15.47
CA ASN A 664 22.37 1.25 14.54
C ASN A 664 22.78 0.31 13.39
N PHE A 665 22.96 -0.99 13.67
CA PHE A 665 23.67 -1.91 12.77
C PHE A 665 22.79 -3.03 12.20
N PHE A 666 21.59 -3.25 12.74
CA PHE A 666 20.76 -4.40 12.36
C PHE A 666 19.99 -4.15 11.06
N HIS A 667 20.13 -5.10 10.14
CA HIS A 667 19.25 -5.27 8.99
C HIS A 667 19.21 -6.76 8.64
N ALA A 668 18.02 -7.36 8.61
CA ALA A 668 17.86 -8.81 8.63
C ALA A 668 18.50 -9.56 7.43
N ASN A 669 18.75 -8.86 6.31
CA ASN A 669 19.46 -9.43 5.15
C ASN A 669 21.00 -9.46 5.29
N TRP A 670 21.64 -8.46 5.92
CA TRP A 670 23.13 -8.42 6.03
C TRP A 670 23.65 -8.99 7.34
N VAL A 671 22.78 -9.02 8.34
CA VAL A 671 22.99 -9.73 9.59
C VAL A 671 22.74 -11.22 9.32
N ASP A 672 23.70 -12.11 9.60
CA ASP A 672 23.46 -13.56 9.53
C ASP A 672 22.60 -14.05 10.70
N VAL A 673 21.35 -13.56 10.74
CA VAL A 673 20.34 -14.01 11.70
C VAL A 673 19.99 -15.45 11.37
N ARG A 674 20.10 -16.33 12.36
CA ARG A 674 19.68 -17.74 12.26
C ARG A 674 18.51 -17.98 13.20
N PRO A 675 17.31 -17.48 12.87
CA PRO A 675 16.15 -17.63 13.73
C PRO A 675 15.78 -19.10 13.86
N GLU A 676 15.22 -19.47 15.01
CA GLU A 676 14.83 -20.82 15.37
C GLU A 676 13.33 -21.03 15.13
N PHE A 677 12.56 -19.94 15.26
CA PHE A 677 11.16 -19.86 14.86
C PHE A 677 10.88 -18.58 14.06
N MET A 678 9.93 -18.67 13.13
CA MET A 678 9.37 -17.53 12.42
C MET A 678 7.85 -17.59 12.47
N SER A 679 7.18 -16.44 12.45
CA SER A 679 5.73 -16.38 12.34
C SER A 679 5.23 -16.62 10.91
N SER A 680 3.92 -16.78 10.75
CA SER A 680 3.21 -16.46 9.51
C SER A 680 3.44 -14.99 9.10
N PRO A 681 3.19 -14.63 7.83
CA PRO A 681 3.21 -13.23 7.40
C PRO A 681 2.29 -12.34 8.24
N THR A 682 2.70 -11.10 8.43
CA THR A 682 1.91 -10.02 9.03
C THR A 682 1.75 -8.90 7.99
N ASP A 683 0.86 -9.14 7.05
CA ASP A 683 0.70 -8.31 5.85
C ASP A 683 -0.09 -7.03 6.16
N VAL A 684 0.35 -5.88 5.63
CA VAL A 684 -0.29 -4.57 5.83
C VAL A 684 -1.79 -4.64 5.47
N GLY A 685 -2.63 -4.05 6.33
CA GLY A 685 -4.09 -4.13 6.22
C GLY A 685 -4.72 -5.38 6.86
N THR A 686 -3.94 -6.39 7.25
CA THR A 686 -4.46 -7.56 7.98
C THR A 686 -4.42 -7.38 9.51
N PRO A 687 -5.30 -8.05 10.28
CA PRO A 687 -5.27 -7.99 11.76
C PRO A 687 -3.99 -8.55 12.40
N THR A 688 -3.19 -9.34 11.68
CA THR A 688 -1.91 -9.86 12.17
C THR A 688 -0.77 -8.84 12.03
N ASN A 689 -0.91 -7.81 11.18
CA ASN A 689 -0.01 -6.66 11.17
C ASN A 689 -0.29 -5.74 12.37
N ALA A 690 0.28 -6.12 13.51
CA ALA A 690 0.21 -5.37 14.75
C ALA A 690 1.60 -4.90 15.21
N ALA A 691 1.62 -3.98 16.18
CA ALA A 691 2.83 -3.57 16.90
C ALA A 691 3.50 -4.72 17.68
N THR A 692 2.81 -5.83 17.95
CA THR A 692 3.33 -6.92 18.78
C THR A 692 2.99 -8.28 18.17
N PRO A 693 3.75 -9.33 18.50
CA PRO A 693 3.45 -10.70 18.07
C PRO A 693 2.30 -11.35 18.88
N VAL A 694 1.51 -10.56 19.61
CA VAL A 694 0.32 -11.03 20.35
C VAL A 694 -0.88 -11.00 19.41
N SER A 695 -1.07 -12.06 18.65
CA SER A 695 -2.30 -12.32 17.89
C SER A 695 -2.65 -13.80 17.95
N LEU A 696 -3.94 -14.11 18.06
CA LEU A 696 -4.45 -15.48 18.09
C LEU A 696 -4.23 -16.21 16.75
N ASP A 697 -4.20 -15.44 15.65
CA ASP A 697 -4.05 -15.95 14.29
C ASP A 697 -2.59 -16.07 13.83
N LEU A 698 -1.62 -15.65 14.67
CA LEU A 698 -0.21 -15.68 14.35
C LEU A 698 0.37 -17.09 14.58
N LEU A 699 0.47 -17.87 13.50
CA LEU A 699 1.08 -19.20 13.53
C LEU A 699 2.60 -19.09 13.62
N TRP A 700 3.24 -19.99 14.36
CA TRP A 700 4.70 -20.09 14.44
C TRP A 700 5.19 -21.34 13.73
N PHE A 701 6.35 -21.25 13.10
CA PHE A 701 6.96 -22.34 12.35
C PHE A 701 8.43 -22.47 12.75
N ARG A 702 8.89 -23.70 12.93
CA ARG A 702 10.30 -23.97 13.19
C ARG A 702 11.13 -23.78 11.93
N THR A 703 12.35 -23.29 12.07
CA THR A 703 13.28 -23.15 10.94
C THR A 703 14.19 -24.38 10.79
N GLN A 704 14.71 -24.57 9.59
CA GLN A 704 15.77 -25.54 9.33
C GLN A 704 17.14 -24.90 9.60
N THR A 705 17.88 -25.45 10.56
CA THR A 705 19.06 -24.88 11.26
C THR A 705 20.24 -24.39 10.40
N HIS A 706 20.21 -24.59 9.08
CA HIS A 706 21.30 -24.21 8.18
C HIS A 706 20.89 -23.34 6.99
N ASN A 707 19.61 -23.28 6.61
CA ASN A 707 19.21 -22.73 5.31
C ASN A 707 18.28 -21.51 5.39
N LYS A 708 17.94 -21.01 6.60
CA LYS A 708 16.84 -20.02 6.85
C LYS A 708 15.44 -20.47 6.34
N ASN A 709 15.32 -21.64 5.72
CA ASN A 709 14.06 -22.21 5.25
C ASN A 709 13.10 -22.49 6.42
N ILE A 710 11.84 -22.10 6.25
CA ILE A 710 10.74 -22.38 7.17
C ILE A 710 10.25 -23.81 6.96
N ASP A 711 10.10 -24.59 8.04
CA ASP A 711 9.40 -25.87 7.98
C ASP A 711 7.88 -25.67 8.10
N LEU A 712 7.26 -25.36 6.96
CA LEU A 712 5.81 -25.15 6.84
C LEU A 712 4.97 -26.37 7.26
N TYR A 713 5.57 -27.56 7.34
CA TYR A 713 4.89 -28.80 7.74
C TYR A 713 4.89 -29.04 9.25
N SER A 714 5.69 -28.28 10.00
CA SER A 714 5.86 -28.40 11.45
C SER A 714 5.55 -27.09 12.16
N PRO A 715 4.28 -26.62 12.16
CA PRO A 715 3.90 -25.46 12.95
C PRO A 715 4.17 -25.74 14.43
N ALA A 716 4.85 -24.80 15.08
CA ALA A 716 4.94 -24.75 16.53
C ALA A 716 3.58 -24.29 17.06
N LEU A 717 2.95 -25.11 17.90
CA LEU A 717 1.80 -24.69 18.69
C LEU A 717 2.31 -23.74 19.78
N THR A 718 2.48 -22.48 19.40
CA THR A 718 2.91 -21.43 20.32
C THR A 718 2.03 -20.23 20.10
N GLN A 719 1.57 -19.64 21.20
CA GLN A 719 0.81 -18.39 21.20
C GLN A 719 1.47 -17.45 22.20
N LEU A 720 1.63 -16.19 21.82
CA LEU A 720 2.13 -15.15 22.71
C LEU A 720 0.96 -14.32 23.20
N LEU A 721 0.95 -14.02 24.50
CA LEU A 721 -0.08 -13.25 25.19
C LEU A 721 0.53 -11.98 25.76
N CYS A 722 -0.26 -10.90 25.75
CA CYS A 722 0.10 -9.67 26.43
C CYS A 722 -0.04 -9.90 27.95
N SER A 723 1.04 -9.77 28.73
CA SER A 723 1.00 -10.08 30.16
C SER A 723 0.38 -8.99 31.04
N ILE A 724 0.12 -7.82 30.43
CA ILE A 724 -0.52 -6.67 31.06
C ILE A 724 -1.98 -6.66 30.61
N CYS A 725 -2.91 -6.83 31.53
CA CYS A 725 -4.34 -6.80 31.25
C CYS A 725 -4.89 -5.38 31.12
N ASP A 726 -5.98 -5.27 30.37
CA ASP A 726 -6.82 -4.07 30.23
C ASP A 726 -8.28 -4.53 30.14
N GLU A 727 -9.21 -3.81 30.76
CA GLU A 727 -10.64 -4.14 30.74
C GLU A 727 -11.24 -4.10 29.32
N GLU A 728 -10.66 -3.31 28.40
CA GLU A 728 -11.18 -3.16 27.04
C GLU A 728 -10.52 -4.10 26.01
N ARG A 729 -9.18 -4.17 25.98
CA ARG A 729 -8.42 -4.79 24.87
C ARG A 729 -7.78 -6.12 25.18
N ASN A 730 -7.42 -6.36 26.43
CA ASN A 730 -6.74 -7.58 26.87
C ASN A 730 -7.33 -8.02 28.22
N PRO A 731 -8.63 -8.37 28.26
CA PRO A 731 -9.30 -8.73 29.49
C PRO A 731 -8.75 -10.03 30.05
N CYS A 732 -8.89 -10.20 31.36
CA CYS A 732 -8.58 -11.46 32.02
C CYS A 732 -9.61 -12.52 31.62
N ASN A 733 -9.13 -13.72 31.30
CA ASN A 733 -9.98 -14.86 31.00
C ASN A 733 -10.59 -15.45 32.29
N ASN A 734 -11.59 -16.32 32.13
CA ASN A 734 -12.12 -17.18 33.19
C ASN A 734 -12.57 -16.44 34.48
N ASP A 735 -13.29 -15.33 34.32
CA ASP A 735 -13.74 -14.43 35.39
C ASP A 735 -12.60 -13.79 36.23
N GLY A 736 -11.38 -13.73 35.70
CA GLY A 736 -10.29 -12.97 36.32
C GLY A 736 -10.59 -11.46 36.36
N VAL A 737 -10.05 -10.75 37.35
CA VAL A 737 -10.24 -9.29 37.48
C VAL A 737 -8.91 -8.58 37.22
N CYS A 738 -8.89 -7.62 36.30
CA CYS A 738 -7.69 -6.86 36.02
C CYS A 738 -7.38 -5.83 37.12
N SER A 739 -6.20 -5.93 37.73
CA SER A 739 -5.76 -5.00 38.78
C SER A 739 -5.24 -3.69 38.17
N LYS A 740 -6.04 -2.62 38.22
CA LYS A 740 -5.73 -1.31 37.64
C LYS A 740 -4.42 -0.66 38.13
N SER A 741 -3.89 -1.07 39.28
CA SER A 741 -2.64 -0.55 39.84
C SER A 741 -1.38 -1.30 39.39
N SER A 742 -1.52 -2.54 38.92
CA SER A 742 -0.40 -3.42 38.56
C SER A 742 -0.47 -3.95 37.13
N GLY A 743 -1.60 -3.79 36.44
CA GLY A 743 -1.84 -4.39 35.13
C GLY A 743 -1.86 -5.91 35.14
N LYS A 744 -1.98 -6.56 36.31
CA LYS A 744 -1.99 -8.03 36.42
C LYS A 744 -3.39 -8.55 36.65
N CYS A 745 -3.70 -9.71 36.08
CA CYS A 745 -4.94 -10.41 36.37
C CYS A 745 -4.92 -11.05 37.77
N ILE A 746 -5.99 -10.82 38.53
CA ILE A 746 -6.29 -11.53 39.77
C ILE A 746 -7.20 -12.70 39.39
N CYS A 747 -6.64 -13.91 39.39
CA CYS A 747 -7.35 -15.09 38.94
C CYS A 747 -8.34 -15.64 39.96
N LYS A 748 -9.47 -16.12 39.46
CA LYS A 748 -10.44 -16.90 40.22
C LYS A 748 -9.83 -18.25 40.60
N ALA A 749 -10.21 -18.80 41.76
CA ALA A 749 -9.72 -20.09 42.23
C ALA A 749 -9.90 -21.18 41.16
N GLY A 750 -8.84 -21.94 40.90
CA GLY A 750 -8.81 -22.94 39.82
C GLY A 750 -8.32 -22.42 38.45
N PHE A 751 -7.85 -21.17 38.35
CA PHE A 751 -7.23 -20.62 37.14
C PHE A 751 -5.92 -19.90 37.46
N PHE A 752 -4.96 -19.93 36.52
CA PHE A 752 -3.65 -19.28 36.65
C PHE A 752 -3.10 -18.88 35.26
N GLY A 753 -1.87 -18.39 35.23
CA GLY A 753 -1.25 -17.79 34.04
C GLY A 753 -1.48 -16.27 33.96
N ALA A 754 -0.74 -15.60 33.07
CA ALA A 754 -0.69 -14.14 33.01
C ALA A 754 -2.08 -13.46 32.82
N LEU A 755 -2.99 -14.13 32.10
CA LEU A 755 -4.36 -13.67 31.86
C LEU A 755 -5.41 -14.61 32.46
N CYS A 756 -5.04 -15.44 33.44
CA CYS A 756 -5.91 -16.49 33.99
C CYS A 756 -6.43 -17.48 32.95
N GLN A 757 -5.73 -17.60 31.82
CA GLN A 757 -6.14 -18.47 30.72
C GLN A 757 -6.03 -19.94 31.10
N ILE A 758 -4.98 -20.30 31.84
CA ILE A 758 -4.66 -21.68 32.19
C ILE A 758 -5.66 -22.16 33.23
N LYS A 759 -6.58 -23.02 32.81
CA LYS A 759 -7.46 -23.70 33.74
C LYS A 759 -6.66 -24.77 34.48
N ASN A 760 -6.73 -24.73 35.81
CA ASN A 760 -6.10 -25.73 36.65
C ASN A 760 -6.93 -27.02 36.66
N PHE A 761 -6.72 -27.84 35.64
CA PHE A 761 -7.37 -29.14 35.48
C PHE A 761 -6.84 -30.23 36.43
N ALA A 762 -5.74 -29.97 37.15
CA ALA A 762 -4.99 -31.00 37.90
C ALA A 762 -4.57 -30.60 39.32
N LEU A 763 -5.29 -29.66 39.97
CA LEU A 763 -5.33 -29.68 41.44
C LEU A 763 -6.24 -30.80 41.88
N CYS A 764 -5.61 -31.91 42.22
CA CYS A 764 -6.27 -33.02 42.88
C CYS A 764 -6.82 -32.49 44.22
N ARG A 765 -8.08 -32.83 44.55
CA ARG A 765 -8.65 -32.54 45.88
C ARG A 765 -7.90 -33.25 46.99
N SER A 766 -7.23 -34.35 46.68
CA SER A 766 -6.35 -35.07 47.57
C SER A 766 -5.11 -35.61 46.86
N ILE A 767 -3.98 -35.50 47.54
CA ILE A 767 -2.72 -36.14 47.17
C ILE A 767 -2.32 -37.11 48.27
N ALA A 768 -1.85 -38.28 47.89
CA ALA A 768 -1.26 -39.23 48.81
C ALA A 768 0.27 -39.15 48.71
N VAL A 769 0.92 -39.19 49.88
CA VAL A 769 2.37 -39.18 50.03
C VAL A 769 2.80 -40.52 50.60
N GLN A 770 3.79 -41.15 49.97
CA GLN A 770 4.47 -42.31 50.52
C GLN A 770 5.99 -42.12 50.48
N LEU A 771 6.60 -42.28 51.65
CA LEU A 771 8.04 -42.40 51.81
C LEU A 771 8.42 -43.88 51.99
N GLU A 772 9.49 -44.31 51.35
CA GLU A 772 10.11 -45.60 51.65
C GLU A 772 11.17 -45.44 52.75
N ASP A 773 11.13 -46.32 53.76
CA ASP A 773 12.05 -46.33 54.91
C ASP A 773 13.47 -46.80 54.53
N GLY A 774 14.19 -45.95 53.81
CA GLY A 774 15.58 -46.22 53.39
C GLY A 774 16.67 -45.55 54.23
N MET A 775 16.35 -44.49 55.01
CA MET A 775 17.38 -43.55 55.50
C MET A 775 17.43 -43.27 57.01
N GLY A 776 16.60 -43.93 57.83
CA GLY A 776 16.67 -43.80 59.30
C GLY A 776 16.33 -42.41 59.86
N LEU A 777 15.82 -41.51 59.03
CA LEU A 777 15.07 -40.34 59.47
C LEU A 777 13.65 -40.81 59.81
N SER A 778 13.14 -40.46 60.99
CA SER A 778 11.78 -40.80 61.40
C SER A 778 10.77 -39.94 60.63
N LEU A 779 10.48 -40.36 59.39
CA LEU A 779 9.57 -39.68 58.46
C LEU A 779 8.26 -40.48 58.26
N GLU A 780 8.05 -41.57 59.00
CA GLU A 780 6.77 -42.31 59.08
C GLU A 780 5.56 -41.37 59.35
N GLY A 781 5.83 -40.24 60.02
CA GLY A 781 4.87 -39.15 60.27
C GLY A 781 4.38 -38.41 59.03
N LEU A 782 5.07 -38.49 57.89
CA LEU A 782 4.77 -37.71 56.67
C LEU A 782 3.97 -38.50 55.61
N SER A 783 3.95 -39.83 55.67
CA SER A 783 3.12 -40.63 54.76
C SER A 783 1.65 -40.51 55.15
N GLY A 784 0.82 -39.94 54.27
CA GLY A 784 -0.57 -39.56 54.55
C GLY A 784 -1.32 -39.06 53.32
N VAL A 785 -2.61 -38.77 53.50
CA VAL A 785 -3.46 -38.15 52.47
C VAL A 785 -3.70 -36.69 52.85
N TYR A 786 -3.24 -35.80 51.97
CA TYR A 786 -3.34 -34.36 52.12
C TYR A 786 -4.45 -33.87 51.23
N HIS A 787 -5.36 -33.06 51.78
CA HIS A 787 -6.47 -32.52 51.02
C HIS A 787 -6.19 -31.06 50.64
N LEU A 788 -6.54 -30.71 49.41
CA LEU A 788 -6.64 -29.33 48.95
C LEU A 788 -7.66 -28.61 49.83
N LEU A 789 -7.29 -27.47 50.41
CA LEU A 789 -8.23 -26.69 51.20
C LEU A 789 -9.01 -25.70 50.30
N ASP A 790 -10.23 -26.08 49.94
CA ASP A 790 -11.13 -25.22 49.17
C ASP A 790 -11.26 -23.83 49.84
N ASN A 791 -10.91 -22.78 49.08
CA ASN A 791 -10.94 -21.35 49.47
C ASN A 791 -9.98 -20.90 50.59
N VAL A 792 -8.95 -21.66 50.97
CA VAL A 792 -7.90 -21.17 51.88
C VAL A 792 -6.54 -21.18 51.19
N THR A 793 -6.11 -20.00 50.74
CA THR A 793 -4.72 -19.75 50.36
C THR A 793 -3.93 -19.25 51.56
N ILE A 794 -2.71 -19.75 51.76
CA ILE A 794 -1.75 -19.18 52.73
C ILE A 794 -0.78 -18.32 51.93
N SER A 795 -0.68 -17.04 52.28
CA SER A 795 0.07 -16.03 51.49
C SER A 795 -0.30 -16.02 49.99
N GLY A 796 -1.57 -16.27 49.65
CA GLY A 796 -2.04 -16.33 48.25
C GLY A 796 -1.72 -17.62 47.49
N ARG A 797 -0.97 -18.55 48.09
CA ARG A 797 -0.53 -19.81 47.46
C ARG A 797 -1.54 -20.94 47.69
N VAL A 798 -1.56 -21.91 46.77
CA VAL A 798 -2.38 -23.12 46.88
C VAL A 798 -1.78 -24.08 47.91
N VAL A 799 -2.63 -24.67 48.76
CA VAL A 799 -2.19 -25.43 49.94
C VAL A 799 -2.88 -26.79 50.04
N TYR A 800 -2.09 -27.84 50.23
CA TYR A 800 -2.57 -29.17 50.64
C TYR A 800 -2.24 -29.41 52.11
N ILE A 801 -3.23 -29.88 52.88
CA ILE A 801 -3.11 -30.06 54.34
C ILE A 801 -3.54 -31.48 54.73
N ASP A 802 -2.75 -32.16 55.55
CA ASP A 802 -3.16 -33.44 56.16
C ASP A 802 -4.30 -33.17 57.17
N GLN A 803 -5.50 -33.68 56.85
CA GLN A 803 -6.68 -33.52 57.70
C GLN A 803 -6.63 -34.42 58.95
N GLN A 804 -5.85 -35.50 58.92
CA GLN A 804 -5.71 -36.45 60.03
C GLN A 804 -4.56 -36.05 60.98
N ARG A 805 -3.40 -35.64 60.43
CA ARG A 805 -2.20 -35.22 61.18
C ARG A 805 -2.06 -33.71 61.07
N ARG A 806 -2.63 -33.01 62.05
CA ARG A 806 -2.85 -31.55 62.03
C ARG A 806 -1.56 -30.73 62.17
N GLY A 807 -0.74 -30.72 61.13
CA GLY A 807 0.47 -29.91 61.11
C GLY A 807 1.34 -30.05 59.86
N ALA A 808 0.90 -30.70 58.78
CA ALA A 808 1.72 -30.87 57.60
C ALA A 808 1.08 -30.19 56.38
N VAL A 809 1.89 -29.38 55.68
CA VAL A 809 1.46 -28.46 54.62
C VAL A 809 2.35 -28.63 53.39
N PHE A 810 1.77 -28.79 52.20
CA PHE A 810 2.45 -28.50 50.92
C PHE A 810 2.01 -27.15 50.38
N ALA A 811 2.95 -26.36 49.89
CA ALA A 811 2.68 -25.11 49.18
C ALA A 811 3.67 -24.92 48.02
N TYR A 812 3.16 -24.52 46.86
CA TYR A 812 4.00 -24.10 45.74
C TYR A 812 4.51 -22.67 45.96
N CYS A 813 5.80 -22.43 45.74
CA CYS A 813 6.41 -21.13 45.94
C CYS A 813 7.14 -20.62 44.71
N GLU A 814 6.70 -19.43 44.28
CA GLU A 814 7.07 -18.79 43.02
C GLU A 814 8.51 -18.25 43.02
N GLU A 815 9.09 -17.91 44.18
CA GLU A 815 10.46 -17.38 44.24
C GLU A 815 11.50 -18.50 44.06
N GLU A 816 11.23 -19.67 44.63
CA GLU A 816 12.05 -20.88 44.49
C GLU A 816 11.66 -21.74 43.28
N MET A 817 10.54 -21.40 42.61
CA MET A 817 9.86 -22.23 41.59
C MET A 817 9.78 -23.70 42.00
N ALA A 818 9.31 -23.97 43.21
CA ALA A 818 9.33 -25.31 43.78
C ALA A 818 8.14 -25.58 44.71
N TRP A 819 7.75 -26.84 44.81
CA TRP A 819 6.85 -27.30 45.87
C TRP A 819 7.65 -27.46 47.15
N THR A 820 7.18 -26.80 48.20
CA THR A 820 7.70 -26.98 49.55
C THR A 820 6.78 -27.86 50.37
N PHE A 821 7.36 -28.52 51.36
CA PHE A 821 6.66 -29.26 52.38
C PHE A 821 7.11 -28.78 53.76
N THR A 822 6.17 -28.46 54.63
CA THR A 822 6.46 -27.84 55.94
C THR A 822 5.69 -28.49 57.06
N VAL A 823 6.42 -28.90 58.11
CA VAL A 823 5.84 -29.45 59.34
C VAL A 823 5.76 -28.39 60.42
N LEU A 824 4.52 -27.98 60.68
CA LEU A 824 4.07 -27.15 61.78
C LEU A 824 4.21 -27.93 63.09
N SER A 825 5.04 -27.40 63.99
CA SER A 825 5.08 -27.85 65.39
C SER A 825 5.15 -26.60 66.25
N ASP A 826 4.49 -26.62 67.40
CA ASP A 826 4.60 -25.51 68.34
C ASP A 826 6.04 -25.40 68.91
N GLN A 827 6.38 -24.26 69.48
CA GLN A 827 7.71 -24.03 70.09
C GLN A 827 7.97 -24.87 71.36
N LYS A 828 6.98 -25.64 71.84
CA LYS A 828 7.08 -26.52 73.02
C LYS A 828 7.19 -28.00 72.65
N GLY A 829 7.19 -28.35 71.36
CA GLY A 829 7.25 -29.72 70.89
C GLY A 829 5.92 -30.46 70.96
N ASN A 830 4.80 -29.75 71.13
CA ASN A 830 3.47 -30.32 70.91
C ASN A 830 3.03 -30.06 69.46
N GLU A 831 2.23 -30.97 68.93
CA GLU A 831 1.55 -30.79 67.64
C GLU A 831 0.49 -29.68 67.80
N GLY A 832 0.78 -28.51 67.22
CA GLY A 832 -0.09 -27.33 67.29
C GLY A 832 -1.13 -27.34 66.18
N TRP A 833 -2.36 -26.91 66.47
CA TRP A 833 -3.43 -26.92 65.49
C TRP A 833 -3.20 -25.88 64.38
N VAL A 834 -3.46 -26.28 63.14
CA VAL A 834 -3.45 -25.37 61.97
C VAL A 834 -4.37 -24.15 62.17
N GLY A 835 -5.47 -24.30 62.92
CA GLY A 835 -6.41 -23.21 63.22
C GLY A 835 -5.89 -22.13 64.19
N ASP A 836 -4.78 -22.36 64.89
CA ASP A 836 -4.14 -21.35 65.76
C ASP A 836 -3.03 -20.57 65.03
N ILE A 837 -2.73 -20.93 63.77
CA ILE A 837 -1.73 -20.24 62.95
C ILE A 837 -2.40 -19.05 62.28
N ASN A 838 -1.84 -17.86 62.47
CA ASN A 838 -2.27 -16.69 61.71
C ASN A 838 -1.74 -16.81 60.26
N PRO A 839 -2.62 -17.03 59.25
CA PRO A 839 -2.20 -17.26 57.86
C PRO A 839 -1.49 -16.05 57.26
N ASP A 840 -1.68 -14.84 57.80
CA ASP A 840 -1.00 -13.62 57.35
C ASP A 840 0.47 -13.54 57.79
N THR A 841 0.94 -14.44 58.67
CA THR A 841 2.29 -14.40 59.27
C THR A 841 3.11 -15.66 59.10
N PHE A 842 2.53 -16.71 58.52
CA PHE A 842 3.21 -17.98 58.30
C PHE A 842 3.49 -18.15 56.81
N ASP A 843 4.71 -17.85 56.37
CA ASP A 843 5.17 -18.25 55.04
C ASP A 843 5.62 -19.73 55.09
N PRO A 844 4.99 -20.62 54.30
CA PRO A 844 5.35 -22.04 54.27
C PRO A 844 6.75 -22.31 53.70
N CYS A 845 7.38 -21.38 52.98
CA CYS A 845 8.58 -21.63 52.19
C CYS A 845 9.87 -21.15 52.85
N GLU A 846 9.84 -20.00 53.55
CA GLU A 846 10.91 -19.62 54.49
C GLU A 846 11.21 -20.74 55.51
N ASN A 847 10.16 -21.47 55.92
CA ASN A 847 10.22 -22.55 56.91
C ASN A 847 10.17 -23.97 56.31
N SER A 848 10.46 -24.12 55.02
CA SER A 848 10.44 -25.40 54.30
C SER A 848 11.26 -26.50 55.01
N THR A 849 10.60 -27.64 55.21
CA THR A 849 11.18 -28.89 55.76
C THR A 849 11.66 -29.80 54.63
N ALA A 850 10.94 -29.82 53.51
CA ALA A 850 11.43 -30.31 52.23
C ALA A 850 11.14 -29.29 51.13
N ILE A 851 11.92 -29.36 50.05
CA ILE A 851 11.71 -28.61 48.81
C ILE A 851 11.90 -29.56 47.63
N SER A 852 11.05 -29.45 46.61
CA SER A 852 11.17 -30.24 45.39
C SER A 852 12.34 -29.76 44.53
N PRO A 853 12.68 -30.47 43.45
CA PRO A 853 13.37 -29.84 42.32
C PRO A 853 12.59 -28.62 41.82
N THR A 854 13.29 -27.69 41.20
CA THR A 854 12.68 -26.56 40.50
C THR A 854 11.74 -27.07 39.41
N THR A 855 10.51 -26.60 39.42
CA THR A 855 9.43 -27.00 38.51
C THR A 855 8.46 -25.84 38.38
N GLU A 856 8.12 -25.45 37.15
CA GLU A 856 7.14 -24.38 36.88
C GLU A 856 5.68 -24.89 37.00
N SER A 857 5.53 -26.18 37.31
CA SER A 857 4.25 -26.88 37.39
C SER A 857 3.54 -26.67 38.73
N TYR A 858 2.37 -26.03 38.66
CA TYR A 858 1.37 -26.02 39.73
C TYR A 858 0.59 -27.34 39.87
N ASP A 859 0.96 -28.38 39.11
CA ASP A 859 0.55 -29.76 39.34
C ASP A 859 1.67 -30.49 40.09
N ILE A 860 1.46 -30.73 41.39
CA ILE A 860 2.40 -31.45 42.26
C ILE A 860 2.64 -32.91 41.80
N SER A 861 1.78 -33.49 40.97
CA SER A 861 1.95 -34.85 40.44
C SER A 861 3.11 -34.96 39.45
N THR A 862 3.54 -33.85 38.82
CA THR A 862 4.72 -33.84 37.94
C THR A 862 6.05 -33.94 38.71
N VAL A 863 5.99 -33.99 40.05
CA VAL A 863 7.12 -33.73 40.95
C VAL A 863 7.48 -34.99 41.77
N TYR A 864 7.73 -36.07 41.05
CA TYR A 864 7.79 -37.44 41.59
C TYR A 864 9.16 -37.90 42.12
N SER A 865 10.21 -37.06 42.13
CA SER A 865 11.57 -37.49 42.53
C SER A 865 12.46 -36.34 42.99
N ASN A 866 13.63 -36.68 43.55
CA ASN A 866 14.73 -35.77 43.89
C ASN A 866 14.39 -34.65 44.89
N TRP A 867 13.43 -34.90 45.79
CA TRP A 867 13.10 -33.96 46.87
C TRP A 867 14.28 -33.78 47.84
N LEU A 868 14.53 -32.54 48.23
CA LEU A 868 15.59 -32.13 49.14
C LEU A 868 14.98 -31.94 50.54
N VAL A 869 15.40 -32.73 51.53
CA VAL A 869 14.88 -32.68 52.92
C VAL A 869 15.91 -32.12 53.89
N ARG A 870 15.48 -31.22 54.76
CA ARG A 870 16.30 -30.56 55.78
C ARG A 870 16.48 -31.49 56.99
N ARG A 871 17.72 -31.84 57.34
CA ARG A 871 18.01 -32.82 58.43
C ARG A 871 17.56 -32.34 59.83
N SER A 872 17.37 -31.04 60.01
CA SER A 872 16.84 -30.40 61.22
C SER A 872 16.38 -28.97 60.86
N ARG A 873 15.42 -28.38 61.61
CA ARG A 873 15.02 -26.97 61.42
C ARG A 873 16.19 -25.98 61.40
N ASN A 874 17.26 -26.28 62.16
CA ASN A 874 18.44 -25.41 62.27
C ASN A 874 19.59 -25.82 61.33
N ALA A 875 19.41 -26.85 60.49
CA ALA A 875 20.43 -27.24 59.51
C ALA A 875 20.31 -26.38 58.25
N SER A 876 21.43 -25.83 57.76
CA SER A 876 21.49 -25.16 56.45
C SER A 876 21.61 -26.13 55.28
N GLU A 877 21.83 -27.42 55.56
CA GLU A 877 22.08 -28.47 54.57
C GLU A 877 20.80 -29.28 54.32
N PHE A 878 20.40 -29.34 53.05
CA PHE A 878 19.38 -30.27 52.57
C PHE A 878 20.05 -31.57 52.06
N VAL A 879 19.38 -32.69 52.26
CA VAL A 879 19.83 -34.02 51.82
C VAL A 879 18.81 -34.55 50.80
N PRO A 880 19.25 -35.05 49.62
CA PRO A 880 18.33 -35.61 48.63
C PRO A 880 17.66 -36.89 49.14
N VAL A 881 16.37 -37.01 48.87
CA VAL A 881 15.52 -38.17 49.14
C VAL A 881 15.08 -38.75 47.81
N ASN A 882 15.61 -39.93 47.49
CA ASN A 882 15.42 -40.56 46.19
C ASN A 882 14.00 -41.13 45.98
N TYR A 883 13.21 -41.28 47.05
CA TYR A 883 11.88 -41.88 47.03
C TYR A 883 10.89 -41.03 47.84
N PHE A 884 10.32 -40.03 47.17
CA PHE A 884 9.21 -39.21 47.67
C PHE A 884 8.06 -39.39 46.69
N LEU A 885 7.24 -40.43 46.89
CA LEU A 885 6.13 -40.72 45.98
C LEU A 885 4.95 -39.81 46.30
N LEU A 886 4.57 -38.98 45.34
CA LEU A 886 3.36 -38.17 45.31
C LEU A 886 2.45 -38.73 44.20
N TRP A 887 1.18 -38.97 44.52
CA TRP A 887 0.18 -39.22 43.49
C TRP A 887 -1.17 -38.59 43.85
N CYS A 888 -1.94 -38.28 42.83
CA CYS A 888 -3.32 -37.84 42.99
C CYS A 888 -4.19 -38.98 43.51
N ASN A 889 -4.84 -38.75 44.64
CA ASN A 889 -5.64 -39.74 45.32
C ASN A 889 -7.13 -39.68 44.91
N ASP A 890 -7.58 -38.63 44.22
CA ASP A 890 -8.94 -38.61 43.66
C ASP A 890 -9.00 -39.28 42.29
N CYS A 891 -9.98 -40.15 42.13
CA CYS A 891 -10.35 -40.74 40.86
C CYS A 891 -11.75 -40.27 40.46
N ASN A 892 -11.86 -39.75 39.23
CA ASN A 892 -13.15 -39.48 38.59
C ASN A 892 -13.26 -40.38 37.36
N GLN A 893 -14.19 -41.34 37.39
CA GLN A 893 -14.25 -42.47 36.43
C GLN A 893 -14.33 -42.05 34.94
N ASN A 894 -14.70 -40.81 34.64
CA ASN A 894 -14.84 -40.29 33.27
C ASN A 894 -13.72 -39.33 32.85
N GLU A 895 -12.89 -38.81 33.77
CA GLU A 895 -12.00 -37.67 33.51
C GLU A 895 -10.56 -37.86 34.03
N ASN A 896 -10.38 -38.58 35.15
CA ASN A 896 -9.05 -38.88 35.72
C ASN A 896 -9.01 -40.33 36.22
N PRO A 897 -8.47 -41.29 35.43
CA PRO A 897 -8.15 -42.62 35.93
C PRO A 897 -6.92 -42.54 36.87
N CYS A 898 -6.85 -43.43 37.86
CA CYS A 898 -5.72 -43.48 38.78
C CYS A 898 -4.38 -43.58 38.04
N THR A 899 -3.47 -42.64 38.32
CA THR A 899 -2.12 -42.60 37.75
C THR A 899 -1.23 -43.63 38.45
N GLY A 900 -1.30 -44.87 37.96
CA GLY A 900 -0.73 -46.05 38.61
C GLY A 900 -1.79 -47.15 38.74
N ALA A 901 -1.38 -48.41 38.90
CA ALA A 901 -2.25 -49.58 38.77
C ALA A 901 -3.26 -49.78 39.94
N GLY A 902 -4.18 -48.83 40.10
CA GLY A 902 -5.28 -48.85 41.07
C GLY A 902 -6.65 -48.72 40.40
N THR A 903 -7.70 -48.92 41.19
CA THR A 903 -9.10 -48.76 40.74
C THR A 903 -9.82 -47.69 41.56
N CYS A 904 -10.80 -47.03 40.94
CA CYS A 904 -11.67 -46.07 41.60
C CYS A 904 -12.48 -46.75 42.71
N GLY A 905 -12.23 -46.37 43.97
CA GLY A 905 -13.08 -46.74 45.10
C GLY A 905 -14.46 -46.11 45.00
N SER A 906 -15.45 -46.70 45.66
CA SER A 906 -16.83 -46.16 45.72
C SER A 906 -16.94 -44.83 46.50
N ASP A 907 -15.88 -44.47 47.21
CA ASP A 907 -15.66 -43.20 47.92
C ASP A 907 -14.93 -42.14 47.08
N GLY A 908 -14.53 -42.46 45.84
CA GLY A 908 -13.78 -41.57 44.95
C GLY A 908 -12.27 -41.59 45.13
N ASN A 909 -11.74 -42.41 46.06
CA ASN A 909 -10.31 -42.56 46.29
C ASN A 909 -9.68 -43.60 45.34
N CYS A 910 -8.39 -43.46 45.03
CA CYS A 910 -7.63 -44.48 44.30
C CYS A 910 -7.25 -45.66 45.22
N LEU A 911 -7.87 -46.83 44.99
CA LEU A 911 -7.50 -48.08 45.66
C LEU A 911 -6.38 -48.78 44.91
N CYS A 912 -5.16 -48.72 45.46
CA CYS A 912 -4.03 -49.51 44.99
C CYS A 912 -4.24 -51.01 45.29
N GLU A 913 -4.11 -51.89 44.29
CA GLU A 913 -4.05 -53.35 44.54
C GLU A 913 -2.74 -53.69 45.26
N SER A 914 -2.82 -54.04 46.55
CA SER A 914 -1.67 -54.23 47.45
C SER A 914 -0.81 -55.49 47.20
N ASN A 915 -0.76 -56.00 45.96
CA ASN A 915 -0.17 -57.31 45.62
C ASN A 915 0.62 -57.38 44.31
N ARG A 916 0.97 -56.25 43.66
CA ARG A 916 1.64 -56.27 42.34
C ARG A 916 2.80 -55.29 42.09
N TYR A 917 3.52 -54.85 43.13
CA TYR A 917 4.88 -54.36 42.96
C TYR A 917 5.79 -54.86 44.10
N GLY A 918 7.03 -55.19 43.73
CA GLY A 918 8.13 -55.69 44.56
C GLY A 918 9.40 -55.77 43.73
#